data_AF-A0A1B6ZAR2-F1
#
_entry.id   AF-A0A1B6ZAR2-F1
#
_cell.length_a   1.000
_cell.length_b   1.000
_cell.length_c   1.000
_cell.angle_alpha   90.00
_cell.angle_beta   90.00
_cell.angle_gamma   90.00
#
_symmetry.space_group_name_H-M   'P 1'
#
loop_
_entity.id
_entity.type
_entity.pdbx_description
1 polymer ?
#
loop_
_entity_poly.entity_id
_entity_poly.type
_entity_poly.pdbx_seq_one_letter_code
_entity_poly.pdbx_strand_id
1 'polypeptide(L)'
;MRFIWLFSLGLIIWTIDWAPALASSDYRHARSWTLVNRNLSAGSNLAMLQPGNDTRVNLLLLQDDRPGGAVSGQGRVFFEWSELSTALYPARFRNVSPGSHSHSRCQTFESGRDAFSEAVRSAKRLPRNEQDLLISVRESISPDCEDMAAGGAEIARLAPIRSQRGRDFGVYLTSALAFYNGDFDASTKGFSALVKAKDDWLKETALYMIARSELNRSQSRAFDNYGYFGGPGAVDQGAIRNAERGFNLYRKIYPQGSYHQSARGLLRRTYWLAGETEKLSNEYAAVLDNPRLVGIQLPVLVQEIDDKLLATLSLRRDTSDPELLAMIALYRMREPRNSYGDEAPKLAITRAEIESMRDSLSSRPGLLEYLLAAQAFYVANNPEMVLELIPDDAREPRSGYLDFSRQVLRGQALEAVGDRNARGFWEQLLSGTDSIYQRGLVELALAMNLERNDAVDDVFARHSVIETPVLREIMLQYAAGPALLRKQAKNIKLNERERDLALYVLLYRQLTHGAYAEFLSDLNLVKAEANQDGPFFNSRTENNYGYEEALQPIPLGLFTQFDQSDEFDCPVLKKTVEILVSNADSHRGLLCLSDYVRLAGFDDYWMDIQPKSNQLGGSGLGFPDPVFSRLESYRQIIANPQASSENRAYALYRAVWCYGPAGINSCGGSGVDEPQRGVWFRELKRRYPSSLWAQKLKYYW
;
A
#
# COMPACT_ATOMS: atom_id res chain seq x y z
N MET A 1 -29.19 -50.70 36.06
CA MET A 1 -28.43 -50.40 37.29
C MET A 1 -27.25 -49.53 36.89
N ARG A 2 -27.19 -48.29 37.41
CA ARG A 2 -25.99 -47.48 37.69
C ARG A 2 -24.98 -47.11 36.57
N PHE A 3 -24.95 -45.81 36.28
CA PHE A 3 -23.80 -44.87 36.30
C PHE A 3 -22.55 -45.05 35.39
N ILE A 4 -22.23 -43.93 34.73
CA ILE A 4 -20.93 -43.44 34.20
C ILE A 4 -20.50 -44.01 32.84
N TRP A 5 -20.43 -43.15 31.81
CA TRP A 5 -19.26 -42.89 30.95
C TRP A 5 -19.51 -41.58 30.18
N LEU A 6 -19.04 -40.47 30.75
CA LEU A 6 -18.78 -39.20 30.08
C LEU A 6 -17.30 -39.23 29.68
N PHE A 7 -17.00 -39.13 28.38
CA PHE A 7 -15.76 -38.65 27.74
C PHE A 7 -15.67 -39.26 26.34
N SER A 8 -16.06 -38.50 25.32
CA SER A 8 -15.23 -38.17 24.14
C SER A 8 -16.02 -37.26 23.20
N LEU A 9 -16.00 -35.95 23.45
CA LEU A 9 -16.48 -34.93 22.52
C LEU A 9 -15.33 -33.96 22.31
N GLY A 10 -14.47 -34.31 21.36
CA GLY A 10 -13.41 -33.45 20.83
C GLY A 10 -13.75 -33.11 19.39
N LEU A 11 -13.57 -31.83 19.04
CA LEU A 11 -13.58 -31.25 17.69
C LEU A 11 -14.97 -31.06 17.04
N ILE A 12 -15.66 -29.99 17.45
CA ILE A 12 -16.45 -29.16 16.52
C ILE A 12 -15.96 -27.72 16.70
N ILE A 13 -15.01 -27.35 15.85
CA ILE A 13 -14.47 -26.00 15.73
C ILE A 13 -15.44 -25.19 14.86
N TRP A 14 -15.97 -24.12 15.46
CA TRP A 14 -16.28 -22.82 14.88
C TRP A 14 -16.18 -22.69 13.35
N THR A 15 -17.32 -22.59 12.66
CA THR A 15 -17.41 -22.03 11.31
C THR A 15 -17.38 -20.50 11.42
N ILE A 16 -16.16 -19.97 11.50
CA ILE A 16 -15.82 -18.55 11.51
C ILE A 16 -16.08 -17.96 10.13
N ASP A 17 -16.50 -16.69 10.12
CA ASP A 17 -16.53 -15.78 8.99
C ASP A 17 -15.41 -16.05 7.98
N TRP A 18 -15.79 -16.28 6.73
CA TRP A 18 -14.86 -16.38 5.61
C TRP A 18 -14.41 -14.97 5.24
N ALA A 19 -13.60 -14.35 6.11
CA ALA A 19 -12.49 -13.57 5.60
C ALA A 19 -11.64 -14.52 4.75
N PRO A 20 -11.12 -14.09 3.58
CA PRO A 20 -10.14 -14.91 2.87
C PRO A 20 -9.09 -15.33 3.88
N ALA A 21 -8.81 -16.64 3.95
CA ALA A 21 -7.83 -17.19 4.84
C ALA A 21 -6.57 -16.32 4.74
N LEU A 22 -6.22 -15.61 5.82
CA LEU A 22 -4.94 -14.94 6.01
C LEU A 22 -3.88 -16.02 6.24
N ALA A 23 -3.77 -16.95 5.30
CA ALA A 23 -2.69 -17.90 5.22
C ALA A 23 -1.47 -17.11 4.75
N SER A 24 -0.59 -16.76 5.69
CA SER A 24 0.80 -16.31 5.48
C SER A 24 1.05 -15.59 4.16
N SER A 25 0.64 -14.34 4.07
CA SER A 25 1.14 -13.44 3.04
C SER A 25 2.02 -12.42 3.73
N ASP A 26 3.32 -12.46 3.42
CA ASP A 26 4.28 -11.39 3.65
C ASP A 26 3.82 -10.12 2.89
N TYR A 27 2.72 -9.49 3.31
CA TYR A 27 2.25 -8.19 2.81
C TYR A 27 3.16 -7.07 3.36
N ARG A 28 4.46 -7.16 3.11
CA ARG A 28 5.42 -6.08 3.34
C ARG A 28 5.92 -5.57 2.01
N HIS A 29 5.70 -4.28 1.75
CA HIS A 29 6.37 -3.60 0.65
C HIS A 29 7.60 -2.91 1.20
N ALA A 30 8.78 -3.23 0.65
CA ALA A 30 10.00 -2.52 0.99
C ALA A 30 9.84 -1.04 0.60
N ARG A 31 10.01 -0.13 1.56
CA ARG A 31 9.96 1.32 1.30
C ARG A 31 11.24 1.74 0.60
N SER A 32 11.10 2.66 -0.35
CA SER A 32 12.24 3.28 -1.04
C SER A 32 12.11 4.79 -0.88
N TRP A 33 12.99 5.39 -0.08
CA TRP A 33 12.96 6.82 0.24
C TRP A 33 13.54 7.67 -0.89
N THR A 34 12.83 7.74 -2.02
CA THR A 34 13.25 8.44 -3.24
C THR A 34 12.16 9.41 -3.71
N LEU A 35 12.58 10.51 -4.35
CA LEU A 35 11.69 11.43 -5.06
C LEU A 35 11.23 10.87 -6.41
N VAL A 36 12.07 10.05 -7.05
CA VAL A 36 11.85 9.57 -8.41
C VAL A 36 11.40 8.13 -8.36
N ASN A 37 10.12 7.89 -8.67
CA ASN A 37 9.57 6.54 -8.72
C ASN A 37 8.77 6.29 -10.02
N ARG A 38 9.20 5.26 -10.77
CA ARG A 38 8.52 4.76 -11.97
C ARG A 38 7.88 3.39 -11.76
N ASN A 39 8.11 2.77 -10.61
CA ASN A 39 7.57 1.46 -10.26
C ASN A 39 6.28 1.63 -9.48
N LEU A 40 5.23 0.97 -9.95
CA LEU A 40 4.04 0.79 -9.13
C LEU A 40 4.46 -0.02 -7.89
N SER A 41 4.30 0.54 -6.70
CA SER A 41 4.49 -0.16 -5.43
C SER A 41 3.44 0.34 -4.47
N ALA A 42 2.66 -0.57 -3.88
CA ALA A 42 1.72 -0.20 -2.84
C ALA A 42 2.51 0.48 -1.71
N GLY A 43 1.98 1.61 -1.23
CA GLY A 43 2.63 2.35 -0.14
C GLY A 43 3.79 3.25 -0.52
N SER A 44 4.03 3.49 -1.81
CA SER A 44 5.06 4.41 -2.29
C SER A 44 4.47 5.59 -3.08
N ASN A 45 3.19 5.91 -2.85
CA ASN A 45 2.56 7.06 -3.48
C ASN A 45 3.14 8.36 -2.92
N LEU A 46 3.31 9.36 -3.78
CA LEU A 46 3.72 10.71 -3.40
C LEU A 46 2.60 11.71 -3.67
N ALA A 47 2.64 12.83 -2.96
CA ALA A 47 1.70 13.95 -3.08
C ALA A 47 1.89 14.80 -4.35
N MET A 48 2.33 14.18 -5.44
CA MET A 48 2.48 14.76 -6.76
C MET A 48 1.98 13.76 -7.81
N LEU A 49 1.59 14.22 -8.98
CA LEU A 49 1.39 13.36 -10.14
C LEU A 49 2.71 12.70 -10.48
N GLN A 50 2.78 11.38 -10.65
CA GLN A 50 3.98 10.71 -11.17
C GLN A 50 3.66 9.30 -11.66
N PRO A 51 4.51 8.70 -12.52
CA PRO A 51 4.24 7.37 -13.08
C PRO A 51 4.10 6.28 -12.00
N GLY A 52 4.95 6.29 -10.97
CA GLY A 52 5.00 5.24 -9.94
C GLY A 52 3.84 5.24 -8.93
N ASN A 53 3.03 6.30 -8.87
CA ASN A 53 1.83 6.32 -8.03
C ASN A 53 0.80 5.30 -8.52
N ASP A 54 -0.01 4.79 -7.59
CA ASP A 54 -1.31 4.17 -7.87
C ASP A 54 -2.14 5.07 -8.80
N THR A 55 -2.78 4.46 -9.79
CA THR A 55 -3.58 5.17 -10.78
C THR A 55 -4.75 5.94 -10.12
N ARG A 56 -5.33 5.40 -9.06
CA ARG A 56 -6.37 6.06 -8.26
C ARG A 56 -5.85 7.32 -7.59
N VAL A 57 -4.62 7.27 -7.07
CA VAL A 57 -3.99 8.45 -6.45
C VAL A 57 -3.81 9.55 -7.50
N ASN A 58 -3.17 9.27 -8.64
CA ASN A 58 -2.99 10.29 -9.68
C ASN A 58 -4.32 10.88 -10.16
N LEU A 59 -5.35 10.06 -10.37
CA LEU A 59 -6.66 10.55 -10.80
C LEU A 59 -7.32 11.41 -9.72
N LEU A 60 -7.22 11.02 -8.44
CA LEU A 60 -7.72 11.82 -7.34
C LEU A 60 -6.98 13.17 -7.25
N LEU A 61 -5.65 13.18 -7.36
CA LEU A 61 -4.86 14.41 -7.36
C LEU A 61 -5.19 15.33 -8.55
N LEU A 62 -5.51 14.77 -9.72
CA LEU A 62 -5.96 15.56 -10.89
C LEU A 62 -7.35 16.19 -10.70
N GLN A 63 -8.21 15.56 -9.91
CA GLN A 63 -9.59 15.99 -9.71
C GLN A 63 -9.77 16.86 -8.46
N ASP A 64 -8.83 16.82 -7.52
CA ASP A 64 -8.90 17.55 -6.26
C ASP A 64 -8.13 18.86 -6.33
N ASP A 65 -8.86 19.95 -6.59
CA ASP A 65 -8.31 21.31 -6.61
C ASP A 65 -8.22 21.93 -5.20
N ARG A 66 -8.39 21.16 -4.10
CA ARG A 66 -8.30 21.72 -2.74
C ARG A 66 -6.84 21.86 -2.31
N PRO A 67 -6.32 23.08 -2.10
CA PRO A 67 -5.06 23.26 -1.39
C PRO A 67 -5.22 22.80 0.06
N GLY A 68 -4.30 21.98 0.57
CA GLY A 68 -4.21 21.70 2.02
C GLY A 68 -5.24 20.73 2.62
N GLY A 69 -6.00 19.97 1.82
CA GLY A 69 -7.14 19.17 2.32
C GLY A 69 -6.81 18.00 3.27
N ALA A 70 -5.56 17.54 3.33
CA ALA A 70 -5.16 16.42 4.18
C ALA A 70 -4.42 16.90 5.44
N VAL A 71 -5.05 16.73 6.60
CA VAL A 71 -4.56 17.23 7.90
C VAL A 71 -4.22 16.12 8.91
N SER A 72 -4.31 14.84 8.52
CA SER A 72 -4.04 13.71 9.43
C SER A 72 -3.26 12.55 8.78
N GLY A 73 -2.30 11.97 9.53
CA GLY A 73 -1.52 10.76 9.18
C GLY A 73 -0.06 10.83 9.66
N GLN A 74 0.41 9.85 10.44
CA GLN A 74 1.80 9.77 10.92
C GLN A 74 2.66 8.96 9.92
N GLY A 75 3.07 9.64 8.86
CA GLY A 75 3.92 9.05 7.82
C GLY A 75 4.37 10.03 6.74
N ARG A 76 3.60 11.13 6.54
CA ARG A 76 3.82 12.42 5.86
C ARG A 76 4.49 12.47 4.47
N VAL A 77 5.18 11.43 4.01
CA VAL A 77 5.88 11.42 2.72
C VAL A 77 5.20 10.46 1.76
N PHE A 78 5.08 9.21 2.17
CA PHE A 78 4.36 8.16 1.45
C PHE A 78 3.02 7.88 2.11
N PHE A 79 2.05 7.45 1.31
CA PHE A 79 0.74 7.06 1.77
C PHE A 79 0.11 5.98 0.89
N GLU A 80 -0.87 5.26 1.43
CA GLU A 80 -1.75 4.37 0.68
C GLU A 80 -2.97 5.11 0.12
N TRP A 81 -3.65 4.49 -0.84
CA TRP A 81 -4.92 4.98 -1.37
C TRP A 81 -5.96 5.23 -0.26
N SER A 82 -6.08 4.30 0.70
CA SER A 82 -7.02 4.39 1.81
C SER A 82 -6.73 5.57 2.73
N GLU A 83 -5.44 5.85 3.00
CA GLU A 83 -5.00 6.96 3.84
C GLU A 83 -5.32 8.30 3.20
N LEU A 84 -4.92 8.49 1.93
CA LEU A 84 -5.18 9.74 1.21
C LEU A 84 -6.68 9.99 1.04
N SER A 85 -7.43 8.99 0.58
CA SER A 85 -8.88 9.13 0.36
C SER A 85 -9.64 9.44 1.65
N THR A 86 -9.26 8.82 2.78
CA THR A 86 -9.84 9.12 4.09
C THR A 86 -9.46 10.54 4.57
N ALA A 87 -8.21 10.95 4.38
CA ALA A 87 -7.75 12.28 4.79
C ALA A 87 -8.45 13.41 4.01
N LEU A 88 -8.63 13.24 2.70
CA LEU A 88 -9.29 14.23 1.84
C LEU A 88 -10.83 14.17 1.89
N TYR A 89 -11.39 13.01 2.22
CA TYR A 89 -12.84 12.75 2.26
C TYR A 89 -13.23 12.01 3.55
N PRO A 90 -13.13 12.68 4.73
CA PRO A 90 -13.33 12.04 6.04
C PRO A 90 -14.79 11.74 6.37
N ALA A 91 -15.75 12.29 5.59
CA ALA A 91 -17.16 11.96 5.69
C ALA A 91 -17.32 10.49 5.33
N ARG A 92 -17.25 9.64 6.39
CA ARG A 92 -17.14 8.19 6.35
C ARG A 92 -17.48 7.67 4.96
N PHE A 93 -16.49 7.08 4.29
CA PHE A 93 -16.74 5.78 3.69
C PHE A 93 -17.58 5.06 4.74
N ARG A 94 -18.91 5.05 4.57
CA ARG A 94 -19.65 3.99 5.18
C ARG A 94 -19.08 2.81 4.42
N ASN A 95 -18.04 2.21 4.98
CA ASN A 95 -17.98 0.79 5.18
C ASN A 95 -19.30 0.43 5.87
N VAL A 96 -20.41 0.55 5.14
CA VAL A 96 -21.47 -0.42 5.21
C VAL A 96 -20.65 -1.67 4.91
N SER A 97 -20.33 -2.44 5.95
CA SER A 97 -19.88 -3.82 5.72
C SER A 97 -20.78 -4.31 4.60
N PRO A 98 -20.21 -4.73 3.45
CA PRO A 98 -21.01 -5.11 2.31
C PRO A 98 -22.12 -5.99 2.89
N GLY A 99 -23.37 -5.54 2.83
CA GLY A 99 -24.45 -6.32 3.42
C GLY A 99 -24.40 -7.72 2.81
N SER A 100 -25.07 -8.70 3.41
CA SER A 100 -25.10 -10.10 2.92
C SER A 100 -25.39 -10.23 1.41
N HIS A 101 -25.91 -9.18 0.75
CA HIS A 101 -26.22 -9.13 -0.67
C HIS A 101 -25.47 -8.03 -1.46
N SER A 102 -24.41 -7.43 -0.91
CA SER A 102 -23.65 -6.41 -1.64
C SER A 102 -23.07 -6.99 -2.93
N HIS A 103 -23.14 -6.23 -4.03
CA HIS A 103 -22.75 -6.66 -5.37
C HIS A 103 -23.58 -7.81 -5.99
N SER A 104 -24.63 -8.28 -5.30
CA SER A 104 -25.56 -9.27 -5.84
C SER A 104 -26.85 -8.61 -6.38
N ARG A 105 -27.65 -9.38 -7.13
CA ARG A 105 -28.98 -8.94 -7.61
C ARG A 105 -29.94 -8.56 -6.48
N CYS A 106 -29.68 -9.00 -5.25
CA CYS A 106 -30.50 -8.73 -4.07
C CYS A 106 -30.08 -7.50 -3.26
N GLN A 107 -29.04 -6.79 -3.66
CA GLN A 107 -28.62 -5.55 -3.00
C GLN A 107 -29.77 -4.54 -2.81
N THR A 108 -30.76 -4.55 -3.72
CA THR A 108 -31.93 -3.65 -3.66
C THR A 108 -33.19 -4.33 -3.09
N PHE A 109 -33.07 -5.45 -2.38
CA PHE A 109 -34.23 -6.18 -1.87
C PHE A 109 -35.06 -5.37 -0.86
N GLU A 110 -34.40 -4.85 0.18
CA GLU A 110 -35.06 -4.08 1.25
C GLU A 110 -35.64 -2.77 0.72
N SER A 111 -34.82 -1.94 0.07
CA SER A 111 -35.29 -0.69 -0.56
C SER A 111 -36.44 -0.91 -1.55
N GLY A 112 -36.42 -2.02 -2.31
CA GLY A 112 -37.50 -2.38 -3.22
C GLY A 112 -38.77 -2.87 -2.51
N ARG A 113 -38.65 -3.50 -1.33
CA ARG A 113 -39.78 -3.83 -0.46
C ARG A 113 -40.45 -2.56 0.05
N ASP A 114 -39.66 -1.61 0.56
CA ASP A 114 -40.21 -0.39 1.16
C ASP A 114 -40.91 0.47 0.09
N ALA A 115 -40.30 0.61 -1.10
CA ALA A 115 -40.92 1.29 -2.23
C ALA A 115 -42.22 0.63 -2.71
N PHE A 116 -42.27 -0.72 -2.72
CA PHE A 116 -43.49 -1.45 -3.05
C PHE A 116 -44.59 -1.22 -2.02
N SER A 117 -44.26 -1.33 -0.72
CA SER A 117 -45.24 -1.13 0.35
C SER A 117 -45.83 0.28 0.32
N GLU A 118 -45.00 1.29 0.02
CA GLU A 118 -45.47 2.67 -0.15
C GLU A 118 -46.38 2.82 -1.37
N ALA A 119 -46.02 2.23 -2.51
CA ALA A 119 -46.84 2.26 -3.72
C ALA A 119 -48.22 1.61 -3.51
N VAL A 120 -48.27 0.48 -2.80
CA VAL A 120 -49.53 -0.21 -2.46
C VAL A 120 -50.41 0.63 -1.54
N ARG A 121 -49.82 1.28 -0.52
CA ARG A 121 -50.56 2.17 0.41
C ARG A 121 -51.10 3.42 -0.31
N SER A 122 -50.33 3.93 -1.26
CA SER A 122 -50.69 5.11 -2.07
C SER A 122 -51.66 4.80 -3.22
N ALA A 123 -51.92 3.52 -3.52
CA ALA A 123 -52.77 3.09 -4.62
C ALA A 123 -54.25 3.41 -4.38
N LYS A 124 -54.77 4.42 -5.09
CA LYS A 124 -56.20 4.77 -5.06
C LYS A 124 -57.07 3.57 -5.48
N ARG A 125 -58.27 3.41 -4.90
CA ARG A 125 -59.25 2.39 -5.30
C ARG A 125 -58.75 0.93 -5.22
N LEU A 126 -57.75 0.65 -4.39
CA LEU A 126 -57.34 -0.71 -4.01
C LEU A 126 -57.97 -1.06 -2.65
N PRO A 127 -58.74 -2.15 -2.51
CA PRO A 127 -59.36 -2.52 -1.23
C PRO A 127 -58.32 -2.77 -0.12
N ARG A 128 -58.58 -2.31 1.11
CA ARG A 128 -57.61 -2.42 2.24
C ARG A 128 -57.16 -3.86 2.51
N ASN A 129 -58.08 -4.81 2.45
CA ASN A 129 -57.76 -6.23 2.62
C ASN A 129 -56.79 -6.77 1.54
N GLU A 130 -56.87 -6.25 0.31
CA GLU A 130 -55.90 -6.59 -0.74
C GLU A 130 -54.57 -5.86 -0.53
N GLN A 131 -54.58 -4.61 -0.04
CA GLN A 131 -53.36 -3.87 0.33
C GLN A 131 -52.57 -4.61 1.42
N ASP A 132 -53.24 -4.97 2.51
CA ASP A 132 -52.64 -5.64 3.66
C ASP A 132 -52.05 -7.00 3.24
N LEU A 133 -52.77 -7.75 2.38
CA LEU A 133 -52.29 -9.02 1.86
C LEU A 133 -51.05 -8.85 0.95
N LEU A 134 -51.06 -7.89 0.03
CA LEU A 134 -49.92 -7.60 -0.86
C LEU A 134 -48.65 -7.23 -0.07
N ILE A 135 -48.80 -6.35 0.92
CA ILE A 135 -47.69 -5.93 1.80
C ILE A 135 -47.18 -7.13 2.61
N SER A 136 -48.09 -7.88 3.25
CA SER A 136 -47.70 -9.07 4.03
C SER A 136 -46.98 -10.12 3.18
N VAL A 137 -47.42 -10.34 1.94
CA VAL A 137 -46.73 -11.26 1.02
C VAL A 137 -45.33 -10.72 0.70
N ARG A 138 -45.20 -9.43 0.35
CA ARG A 138 -43.89 -8.83 0.07
C ARG A 138 -42.93 -8.92 1.26
N GLU A 139 -43.43 -8.71 2.48
CA GLU A 139 -42.64 -8.80 3.72
C GLU A 139 -42.22 -10.23 4.04
N SER A 140 -43.02 -11.23 3.64
CA SER A 140 -42.69 -12.65 3.85
C SER A 140 -41.69 -13.22 2.82
N ILE A 141 -41.49 -12.56 1.68
CA ILE A 141 -40.47 -12.99 0.71
C ILE A 141 -39.10 -12.74 1.33
N SER A 142 -38.24 -13.76 1.36
CA SER A 142 -36.84 -13.64 1.77
C SER A 142 -36.00 -14.39 0.75
N PRO A 143 -35.54 -13.73 -0.33
CA PRO A 143 -34.78 -14.42 -1.35
C PRO A 143 -33.39 -14.74 -0.82
N ASP A 144 -33.01 -16.00 -0.92
CA ASP A 144 -31.61 -16.40 -0.81
C ASP A 144 -31.02 -16.33 -2.21
N CYS A 145 -30.10 -15.41 -2.42
CA CYS A 145 -29.62 -15.01 -3.75
C CYS A 145 -28.61 -16.01 -4.31
N GLU A 146 -28.43 -17.12 -3.61
CA GLU A 146 -27.75 -18.33 -4.01
C GLU A 146 -28.73 -19.49 -4.28
N ASP A 147 -29.93 -19.48 -3.68
CA ASP A 147 -31.00 -20.46 -3.90
C ASP A 147 -32.03 -19.99 -4.95
N MET A 148 -32.10 -20.72 -6.06
CA MET A 148 -33.04 -20.44 -7.15
C MET A 148 -34.52 -20.77 -6.84
N ALA A 149 -34.82 -21.39 -5.68
CA ALA A 149 -36.16 -21.87 -5.35
C ALA A 149 -36.86 -21.16 -4.17
N ALA A 150 -36.26 -20.13 -3.57
CA ALA A 150 -36.83 -19.43 -2.42
C ALA A 150 -38.13 -18.66 -2.76
N GLY A 151 -39.10 -18.61 -1.84
CA GLY A 151 -40.24 -17.67 -1.88
C GLY A 151 -41.50 -18.07 -2.68
N GLY A 152 -41.56 -19.29 -3.25
CA GLY A 152 -42.68 -19.72 -4.09
C GLY A 152 -44.01 -19.95 -3.34
N ALA A 153 -43.96 -20.35 -2.06
CA ALA A 153 -45.15 -20.60 -1.24
C ALA A 153 -45.88 -19.31 -0.85
N GLU A 154 -45.13 -18.22 -0.72
CA GLU A 154 -45.58 -16.90 -0.33
C GLU A 154 -46.43 -16.27 -1.44
N ILE A 155 -46.04 -16.45 -2.70
CA ILE A 155 -46.80 -15.97 -3.87
C ILE A 155 -48.16 -16.66 -4.00
N ALA A 156 -48.27 -17.94 -3.63
CA ALA A 156 -49.54 -18.66 -3.69
C ALA A 156 -50.64 -18.03 -2.80
N ARG A 157 -50.25 -17.28 -1.76
CA ARG A 157 -51.16 -16.54 -0.87
C ARG A 157 -51.91 -15.40 -1.57
N LEU A 158 -51.50 -15.00 -2.78
CA LEU A 158 -52.15 -13.93 -3.57
C LEU A 158 -53.46 -14.39 -4.26
N ALA A 159 -53.80 -15.70 -4.21
CA ALA A 159 -55.00 -16.27 -4.82
C ALA A 159 -56.34 -15.56 -4.49
N PRO A 160 -56.55 -14.93 -3.31
CA PRO A 160 -57.78 -14.20 -2.98
C PRO A 160 -57.93 -12.82 -3.64
N ILE A 161 -56.90 -12.28 -4.28
CA ILE A 161 -56.96 -10.95 -4.92
C ILE A 161 -57.92 -10.97 -6.12
N ARG A 162 -58.81 -9.98 -6.21
CA ARG A 162 -59.86 -9.90 -7.25
C ARG A 162 -59.85 -8.59 -8.02
N SER A 163 -59.43 -7.47 -7.42
CA SER A 163 -59.37 -6.19 -8.12
C SER A 163 -58.30 -6.23 -9.23
N GLN A 164 -58.55 -5.52 -10.34
CA GLN A 164 -57.55 -5.46 -11.43
C GLN A 164 -56.22 -4.86 -10.94
N ARG A 165 -56.30 -3.78 -10.17
CA ARG A 165 -55.10 -3.12 -9.61
C ARG A 165 -54.34 -4.03 -8.66
N GLY A 166 -55.05 -4.77 -7.80
CA GLY A 166 -54.43 -5.78 -6.94
C GLY A 166 -53.76 -6.90 -7.73
N ARG A 167 -54.39 -7.37 -8.83
CA ARG A 167 -53.76 -8.36 -9.73
C ARG A 167 -52.49 -7.83 -10.37
N ASP A 168 -52.47 -6.56 -10.80
CA ASP A 168 -51.28 -5.94 -11.38
C ASP A 168 -50.12 -5.87 -10.34
N PHE A 169 -50.40 -5.50 -9.08
CA PHE A 169 -49.41 -5.59 -7.99
C PHE A 169 -48.99 -7.04 -7.69
N GLY A 170 -49.91 -8.00 -7.83
CA GLY A 170 -49.57 -9.42 -7.72
C GLY A 170 -48.59 -9.89 -8.80
N VAL A 171 -48.79 -9.47 -10.06
CA VAL A 171 -47.84 -9.72 -11.15
C VAL A 171 -46.47 -9.11 -10.85
N TYR A 172 -46.43 -7.91 -10.25
CA TYR A 172 -45.17 -7.31 -9.81
C TYR A 172 -44.43 -8.22 -8.81
N LEU A 173 -45.12 -8.72 -7.78
CA LEU A 173 -44.51 -9.59 -6.77
C LEU A 173 -43.96 -10.88 -7.37
N THR A 174 -44.72 -11.54 -8.24
CA THR A 174 -44.25 -12.74 -8.94
C THR A 174 -43.04 -12.45 -9.82
N SER A 175 -43.04 -11.32 -10.54
CA SER A 175 -41.94 -10.93 -11.45
C SER A 175 -40.67 -10.52 -10.69
N ALA A 176 -40.84 -9.86 -9.54
CA ALA A 176 -39.75 -9.50 -8.63
C ALA A 176 -39.15 -10.74 -7.98
N LEU A 177 -39.96 -11.72 -7.59
CA LEU A 177 -39.45 -13.00 -7.08
C LEU A 177 -38.63 -13.73 -8.15
N ALA A 178 -39.15 -13.83 -9.38
CA ALA A 178 -38.41 -14.42 -10.49
C ALA A 178 -37.06 -13.71 -10.73
N PHE A 179 -37.01 -12.37 -10.62
CA PHE A 179 -35.76 -11.60 -10.70
C PHE A 179 -34.76 -12.03 -9.61
N TYR A 180 -35.19 -12.13 -8.36
CA TYR A 180 -34.31 -12.53 -7.25
C TYR A 180 -33.89 -13.99 -7.33
N ASN A 181 -34.74 -14.88 -7.86
CA ASN A 181 -34.43 -16.29 -8.04
C ASN A 181 -33.54 -16.56 -9.28
N GLY A 182 -33.29 -15.55 -10.10
CA GLY A 182 -32.47 -15.67 -11.31
C GLY A 182 -33.22 -16.16 -12.56
N ASP A 183 -34.55 -16.32 -12.48
CA ASP A 183 -35.42 -16.56 -13.65
C ASP A 183 -35.72 -15.24 -14.36
N PHE A 184 -34.72 -14.74 -15.07
CA PHE A 184 -34.80 -13.46 -15.76
C PHE A 184 -35.79 -13.47 -16.93
N ASP A 185 -36.03 -14.63 -17.55
CA ASP A 185 -37.03 -14.78 -18.62
C ASP A 185 -38.45 -14.57 -18.08
N ALA A 186 -38.81 -15.25 -16.99
CA ALA A 186 -40.10 -15.06 -16.34
C ALA A 186 -40.26 -13.63 -15.80
N SER A 187 -39.19 -13.09 -15.22
CA SER A 187 -39.16 -11.72 -14.72
C SER A 187 -39.43 -10.68 -15.82
N THR A 188 -38.67 -10.73 -16.92
CA THR A 188 -38.83 -9.82 -18.06
C THR A 188 -40.24 -9.91 -18.65
N LYS A 189 -40.78 -11.13 -18.80
CA LYS A 189 -42.15 -11.35 -19.30
C LYS A 189 -43.21 -10.73 -18.40
N GLY A 190 -43.10 -10.95 -17.09
CA GLY A 190 -44.06 -10.44 -16.12
C GLY A 190 -44.05 -8.92 -16.01
N PHE A 191 -42.86 -8.29 -15.95
CA PHE A 191 -42.76 -6.83 -15.98
C PHE A 191 -43.22 -6.23 -17.32
N SER A 192 -42.99 -6.92 -18.45
CA SER A 192 -43.51 -6.46 -19.75
C SER A 192 -45.03 -6.39 -19.80
N ALA A 193 -45.75 -7.20 -19.02
CA ALA A 193 -47.21 -7.09 -18.90
C ALA A 193 -47.66 -5.82 -18.15
N LEU A 194 -46.80 -5.26 -17.30
CA LEU A 194 -47.10 -4.12 -16.42
C LEU A 194 -46.79 -2.75 -17.04
N VAL A 195 -46.07 -2.69 -18.17
CA VAL A 195 -45.77 -1.41 -18.85
C VAL A 195 -47.01 -0.69 -19.40
N LYS A 196 -48.18 -1.36 -19.39
CA LYS A 196 -49.49 -0.81 -19.75
C LYS A 196 -50.45 -0.72 -18.55
N ALA A 197 -49.97 -0.94 -17.33
CA ALA A 197 -50.78 -0.83 -16.13
C ALA A 197 -51.34 0.60 -15.97
N LYS A 198 -52.49 0.71 -15.31
CA LYS A 198 -53.13 2.02 -15.02
C LYS A 198 -52.50 2.74 -13.83
N ASP A 199 -51.60 2.09 -13.13
CA ASP A 199 -50.89 2.65 -11.98
C ASP A 199 -49.52 3.16 -12.44
N ASP A 200 -49.22 4.43 -12.16
CA ASP A 200 -48.03 5.09 -12.69
C ASP A 200 -46.74 4.50 -12.10
N TRP A 201 -46.76 4.13 -10.81
CA TRP A 201 -45.62 3.50 -10.16
C TRP A 201 -45.32 2.12 -10.77
N LEU A 202 -46.35 1.28 -10.97
CA LEU A 202 -46.18 -0.02 -11.62
C LEU A 202 -45.64 0.12 -13.04
N LYS A 203 -46.14 1.09 -13.80
CA LYS A 203 -45.71 1.34 -15.18
C LYS A 203 -44.24 1.76 -15.27
N GLU A 204 -43.84 2.73 -14.45
CA GLU A 204 -42.46 3.22 -14.39
C GLU A 204 -41.51 2.11 -13.91
N THR A 205 -41.84 1.48 -12.79
CA THR A 205 -41.00 0.47 -12.14
C THR A 205 -40.84 -0.77 -13.02
N ALA A 206 -41.89 -1.21 -13.70
CA ALA A 206 -41.81 -2.34 -14.62
C ALA A 206 -40.86 -2.06 -15.79
N LEU A 207 -40.90 -0.86 -16.38
CA LEU A 207 -39.97 -0.49 -17.46
C LEU A 207 -38.52 -0.54 -16.99
N TYR A 208 -38.24 -0.02 -15.79
CA TYR A 208 -36.92 -0.07 -15.19
C TYR A 208 -36.47 -1.51 -14.88
N MET A 209 -37.36 -2.33 -14.33
CA MET A 209 -37.07 -3.70 -13.95
C MET A 209 -36.81 -4.62 -15.16
N ILE A 210 -37.47 -4.40 -16.30
CA ILE A 210 -37.14 -5.12 -17.55
C ILE A 210 -35.66 -4.96 -17.89
N ALA A 211 -35.15 -3.72 -17.87
CA ALA A 211 -33.74 -3.46 -18.18
C ALA A 211 -32.78 -4.11 -17.14
N ARG A 212 -33.17 -4.13 -15.86
CA ARG A 212 -32.40 -4.81 -14.80
C ARG A 212 -32.39 -6.33 -14.96
N SER A 213 -33.51 -6.94 -15.34
CA SER A 213 -33.59 -8.38 -15.57
C SER A 213 -32.69 -8.79 -16.72
N GLU A 214 -32.69 -8.04 -17.82
CA GLU A 214 -31.79 -8.27 -18.95
C GLU A 214 -30.31 -8.06 -18.60
N LEU A 215 -29.96 -7.05 -17.78
CA LEU A 215 -28.59 -6.86 -17.29
C LEU A 215 -28.11 -8.01 -16.41
N ASN A 216 -28.98 -8.56 -15.56
CA ASN A 216 -28.58 -9.68 -14.71
C ASN A 216 -28.52 -10.99 -15.49
N ARG A 217 -29.43 -11.19 -16.46
CA ARG A 217 -29.35 -12.29 -17.43
C ARG A 217 -28.01 -12.28 -18.16
N SER A 218 -27.58 -11.11 -18.63
CA SER A 218 -26.39 -11.01 -19.47
C SER A 218 -25.12 -11.46 -18.77
N GLN A 219 -25.04 -11.25 -17.45
CA GLN A 219 -23.85 -11.56 -16.64
C GLN A 219 -23.93 -12.88 -15.87
N SER A 220 -25.00 -13.66 -16.03
CA SER A 220 -25.26 -14.90 -15.26
C SER A 220 -24.16 -15.96 -15.35
N ARG A 221 -23.32 -15.91 -16.39
CA ARG A 221 -22.18 -16.81 -16.62
C ARG A 221 -20.85 -16.07 -16.81
N ALA A 222 -20.83 -14.77 -16.54
CA ALA A 222 -19.70 -13.91 -16.86
C ALA A 222 -18.65 -13.86 -15.74
N PHE A 223 -18.98 -14.34 -14.56
CA PHE A 223 -18.11 -14.37 -13.39
C PHE A 223 -17.89 -15.82 -12.93
N ASP A 224 -16.67 -16.14 -12.51
CA ASP A 224 -16.36 -17.46 -11.94
C ASP A 224 -16.72 -17.55 -10.44
N ASN A 225 -16.44 -18.71 -9.84
CA ASN A 225 -16.73 -18.98 -8.43
C ASN A 225 -15.91 -18.12 -7.45
N TYR A 226 -14.89 -17.41 -7.92
CA TYR A 226 -14.08 -16.47 -7.14
C TYR A 226 -14.45 -15.01 -7.44
N GLY A 227 -15.45 -14.77 -8.29
CA GLY A 227 -15.90 -13.44 -8.69
C GLY A 227 -15.04 -12.79 -9.77
N TYR A 228 -14.14 -13.53 -10.43
CA TYR A 228 -13.34 -13.01 -11.52
C TYR A 228 -14.19 -12.85 -12.79
N PHE A 229 -14.10 -11.68 -13.43
CA PHE A 229 -14.81 -11.39 -14.67
C PHE A 229 -14.10 -12.05 -15.86
N GLY A 230 -14.76 -12.99 -16.53
CA GLY A 230 -14.24 -13.68 -17.72
C GLY A 230 -14.14 -12.82 -19.00
N GLY A 231 -14.33 -11.50 -18.88
CA GLY A 231 -14.30 -10.54 -19.97
C GLY A 231 -15.58 -10.48 -20.81
N PRO A 232 -15.67 -9.54 -21.77
CA PRO A 232 -16.88 -9.31 -22.57
C PRO A 232 -17.36 -10.54 -23.36
N GLY A 233 -16.45 -11.46 -23.69
CA GLY A 233 -16.78 -12.71 -24.39
C GLY A 233 -17.63 -13.68 -23.56
N ALA A 234 -17.62 -13.57 -22.22
CA ALA A 234 -18.41 -14.40 -21.32
C ALA A 234 -19.84 -13.84 -21.06
N VAL A 235 -20.15 -12.66 -21.62
CA VAL A 235 -21.43 -11.96 -21.43
C VAL A 235 -22.41 -12.32 -22.54
N ASP A 236 -23.69 -12.57 -22.22
CA ASP A 236 -24.73 -12.72 -23.24
C ASP A 236 -25.00 -11.37 -23.92
N GLN A 237 -24.48 -11.29 -25.15
CA GLN A 237 -24.50 -10.10 -25.99
C GLN A 237 -25.92 -9.68 -26.43
N GLY A 238 -26.87 -10.62 -26.49
CA GLY A 238 -28.27 -10.29 -26.78
C GLY A 238 -28.91 -9.58 -25.60
N ALA A 239 -28.77 -10.16 -24.41
CA ALA A 239 -29.32 -9.64 -23.17
C ALA A 239 -28.71 -8.28 -22.80
N ILE A 240 -27.39 -8.09 -22.94
CA ILE A 240 -26.74 -6.81 -22.60
C ILE A 240 -27.21 -5.67 -23.50
N ARG A 241 -27.45 -5.93 -24.80
CA ARG A 241 -28.04 -4.95 -25.74
C ARG A 241 -29.51 -4.64 -25.41
N ASN A 242 -30.27 -5.62 -24.92
CA ASN A 242 -31.62 -5.37 -24.42
C ASN A 242 -31.60 -4.46 -23.19
N ALA A 243 -30.68 -4.71 -22.26
CA ALA A 243 -30.49 -3.88 -21.07
C ALA A 243 -30.14 -2.43 -21.42
N GLU A 244 -29.18 -2.21 -22.33
CA GLU A 244 -28.80 -0.88 -22.81
C GLU A 244 -30.02 -0.14 -23.39
N ARG A 245 -30.76 -0.77 -24.31
CA ARG A 245 -31.97 -0.18 -24.90
C ARG A 245 -33.02 0.12 -23.84
N GLY A 246 -33.21 -0.78 -22.87
CA GLY A 246 -34.17 -0.61 -21.79
C GLY A 246 -33.86 0.58 -20.89
N PHE A 247 -32.62 0.73 -20.44
CA PHE A 247 -32.22 1.87 -19.60
C PHE A 247 -32.28 3.20 -20.36
N ASN A 248 -31.86 3.23 -21.63
CA ASN A 248 -31.98 4.43 -22.47
C ASN A 248 -33.45 4.82 -22.71
N LEU A 249 -34.32 3.84 -22.96
CA LEU A 249 -35.76 4.07 -23.09
C LEU A 249 -36.36 4.60 -21.78
N TYR A 250 -36.00 4.02 -20.64
CA TYR A 250 -36.42 4.49 -19.33
C TYR A 250 -36.04 5.96 -19.10
N ARG A 251 -34.76 6.32 -19.32
CA ARG A 251 -34.28 7.71 -19.16
C ARG A 251 -34.99 8.69 -20.10
N LYS A 252 -35.37 8.24 -21.31
CA LYS A 252 -36.11 9.06 -22.27
C LYS A 252 -37.57 9.29 -21.85
N ILE A 253 -38.25 8.26 -21.35
CA ILE A 253 -39.66 8.35 -20.96
C ILE A 253 -39.82 9.04 -19.60
N TYR A 254 -38.91 8.76 -18.66
CA TYR A 254 -38.93 9.26 -17.29
C TYR A 254 -37.64 10.05 -16.96
N PRO A 255 -37.43 11.23 -17.56
CA PRO A 255 -36.22 12.03 -17.32
C PRO A 255 -36.10 12.54 -15.86
N GLN A 256 -37.22 12.62 -15.15
CA GLN A 256 -37.30 12.95 -13.72
C GLN A 256 -37.82 11.76 -12.89
N GLY A 257 -37.68 10.54 -13.43
CA GLY A 257 -38.16 9.32 -12.79
C GLY A 257 -37.37 8.93 -11.54
N SER A 258 -38.00 8.13 -10.69
CA SER A 258 -37.45 7.69 -9.39
C SER A 258 -36.16 6.88 -9.55
N TYR A 259 -35.96 6.23 -10.69
CA TYR A 259 -34.80 5.38 -10.99
C TYR A 259 -33.79 6.03 -11.95
N HIS A 260 -33.92 7.32 -12.29
CA HIS A 260 -33.09 7.97 -13.30
C HIS A 260 -31.58 7.87 -12.99
N GLN A 261 -31.17 8.17 -11.75
CA GLN A 261 -29.77 8.08 -11.33
C GLN A 261 -29.27 6.63 -11.35
N SER A 262 -30.09 5.69 -10.89
CA SER A 262 -29.75 4.26 -10.88
C SER A 262 -29.61 3.71 -12.30
N ALA A 263 -30.50 4.07 -13.22
CA ALA A 263 -30.41 3.69 -14.63
C ALA A 263 -29.12 4.19 -15.29
N ARG A 264 -28.68 5.42 -14.95
CA ARG A 264 -27.38 5.93 -15.42
C ARG A 264 -26.19 5.15 -14.86
N GLY A 265 -26.20 4.83 -13.55
CA GLY A 265 -25.16 3.98 -12.95
C GLY A 265 -25.10 2.59 -13.56
N LEU A 266 -26.26 1.96 -13.79
CA LEU A 266 -26.35 0.65 -14.42
C LEU A 266 -25.93 0.65 -15.90
N LEU A 267 -26.14 1.75 -16.63
CA LEU A 267 -25.60 1.90 -17.99
C LEU A 267 -24.06 1.84 -18.03
N ARG A 268 -23.35 2.40 -17.03
CA ARG A 268 -21.89 2.24 -16.94
C ARG A 268 -21.50 0.77 -16.76
N ARG A 269 -22.19 0.03 -15.88
CA ARG A 269 -21.99 -1.41 -15.75
C ARG A 269 -22.30 -2.14 -17.06
N THR A 270 -23.34 -1.72 -17.78
CA THR A 270 -23.71 -2.27 -19.08
C THR A 270 -22.58 -2.10 -20.10
N TYR A 271 -22.01 -0.90 -20.22
CA TYR A 271 -20.91 -0.63 -21.15
C TYR A 271 -19.63 -1.41 -20.80
N TRP A 272 -19.29 -1.50 -19.51
CA TRP A 272 -18.16 -2.30 -19.04
C TRP A 272 -18.31 -3.78 -19.42
N LEU A 273 -19.46 -4.38 -19.10
CA LEU A 273 -19.72 -5.80 -19.42
C LEU A 273 -19.76 -6.06 -20.93
N ALA A 274 -20.27 -5.11 -21.72
CA ALA A 274 -20.32 -5.21 -23.17
C ALA A 274 -18.96 -5.04 -23.86
N GLY A 275 -17.93 -4.52 -23.16
CA GLY A 275 -16.66 -4.13 -23.78
C GLY A 275 -16.75 -2.85 -24.61
N GLU A 276 -17.75 -2.00 -24.34
CA GLU A 276 -18.01 -0.75 -25.04
C GLU A 276 -17.18 0.40 -24.42
N THR A 277 -15.85 0.31 -24.54
CA THR A 277 -14.89 1.19 -23.85
C THR A 277 -15.11 2.67 -24.14
N GLU A 278 -15.40 3.05 -25.39
CA GLU A 278 -15.66 4.44 -25.77
C GLU A 278 -16.90 5.01 -25.07
N LYS A 279 -18.02 4.25 -25.06
CA LYS A 279 -19.24 4.67 -24.35
C LYS A 279 -19.01 4.78 -22.84
N LEU A 280 -18.27 3.83 -22.27
CA LEU A 280 -17.93 3.83 -20.86
C LEU A 280 -17.06 5.04 -20.50
N SER A 281 -16.04 5.33 -21.31
CA SER A 281 -15.18 6.49 -21.12
C SER A 281 -15.95 7.79 -21.19
N ASN A 282 -16.82 7.96 -22.19
CA ASN A 282 -17.65 9.16 -22.33
C ASN A 282 -18.58 9.37 -21.13
N GLU A 283 -19.15 8.30 -20.56
CA GLU A 283 -19.95 8.42 -19.33
C GLU A 283 -19.10 8.82 -18.13
N TYR A 284 -17.89 8.30 -17.96
CA TYR A 284 -17.01 8.71 -16.86
C TYR A 284 -16.50 10.14 -17.02
N ALA A 285 -16.10 10.56 -18.22
CA ALA A 285 -15.72 11.93 -18.53
C ALA A 285 -16.83 12.92 -18.11
N ALA A 286 -18.08 12.63 -18.48
CA ALA A 286 -19.22 13.45 -18.12
C ALA A 286 -19.49 13.50 -16.59
N VAL A 287 -19.11 12.45 -15.85
CA VAL A 287 -19.29 12.39 -14.39
C VAL A 287 -18.12 13.05 -13.66
N LEU A 288 -16.90 12.98 -14.19
CA LEU A 288 -15.74 13.70 -13.67
C LEU A 288 -15.95 15.22 -13.79
N ASP A 289 -16.42 15.70 -14.94
CA ASP A 289 -16.74 17.12 -15.16
C ASP A 289 -17.85 17.64 -14.23
N ASN A 290 -18.81 16.78 -13.87
CA ASN A 290 -19.90 17.15 -12.97
C ASN A 290 -20.30 16.02 -12.01
N PRO A 291 -19.60 15.90 -10.86
CA PRO A 291 -19.83 14.82 -9.89
C PRO A 291 -21.25 14.81 -9.29
N ARG A 292 -21.96 15.95 -9.32
CA ARG A 292 -23.34 16.06 -8.82
C ARG A 292 -24.33 15.22 -9.63
N LEU A 293 -23.95 14.77 -10.82
CA LEU A 293 -24.78 13.97 -11.72
C LEU A 293 -25.10 12.56 -11.20
N VAL A 294 -24.32 12.04 -10.24
CA VAL A 294 -24.43 10.63 -9.80
C VAL A 294 -24.59 10.46 -8.29
N GLY A 295 -24.41 11.52 -7.49
CA GLY A 295 -24.53 11.42 -6.02
C GLY A 295 -23.50 10.48 -5.37
N ILE A 296 -22.43 10.13 -6.09
CA ILE A 296 -21.34 9.25 -5.65
C ILE A 296 -20.18 10.14 -5.18
N GLN A 297 -19.55 9.78 -4.06
CA GLN A 297 -18.34 10.48 -3.60
C GLN A 297 -17.18 10.23 -4.57
N LEU A 298 -16.35 11.24 -4.80
CA LEU A 298 -15.25 11.16 -5.77
C LEU A 298 -14.31 9.95 -5.57
N PRO A 299 -13.87 9.58 -4.36
CA PRO A 299 -13.03 8.39 -4.17
C PRO A 299 -13.67 7.08 -4.66
N VAL A 300 -14.99 6.94 -4.49
CA VAL A 300 -15.74 5.76 -4.96
C VAL A 300 -15.79 5.74 -6.49
N LEU A 301 -15.98 6.90 -7.12
CA LEU A 301 -15.95 7.02 -8.57
C LEU A 301 -14.56 6.72 -9.14
N VAL A 302 -13.50 7.25 -8.52
CA VAL A 302 -12.10 7.01 -8.91
C VAL A 302 -11.76 5.53 -8.83
N GLN A 303 -12.17 4.85 -7.75
CA GLN A 303 -12.02 3.40 -7.62
C GLN A 303 -12.77 2.66 -8.74
N GLU A 304 -14.01 3.06 -9.05
CA GLU A 304 -14.80 2.46 -10.13
C GLU A 304 -14.14 2.62 -11.51
N ILE A 305 -13.55 3.79 -11.78
CA ILE A 305 -12.84 4.10 -13.03
C ILE A 305 -11.56 3.25 -13.15
N ASP A 306 -10.80 3.12 -12.07
CA ASP A 306 -9.59 2.30 -12.04
C ASP A 306 -9.90 0.82 -12.32
N ASP A 307 -10.87 0.26 -11.59
CA ASP A 307 -11.23 -1.15 -11.67
C ASP A 307 -11.84 -1.54 -13.03
N LYS A 308 -12.59 -0.64 -13.68
CA LYS A 308 -13.42 -0.97 -14.86
C LYS A 308 -12.95 -0.37 -16.17
N LEU A 309 -12.15 0.69 -16.15
CA LEU A 309 -11.78 1.43 -17.36
C LEU A 309 -10.27 1.59 -17.53
N LEU A 310 -9.52 2.05 -16.53
CA LEU A 310 -8.12 2.47 -16.77
C LEU A 310 -7.23 1.35 -17.33
N ALA A 311 -7.43 0.11 -16.90
CA ALA A 311 -6.67 -1.03 -17.41
C ALA A 311 -6.94 -1.34 -18.90
N THR A 312 -8.10 -0.94 -19.44
CA THR A 312 -8.52 -1.25 -20.82
C THR A 312 -8.31 -0.08 -21.78
N LEU A 313 -8.01 1.12 -21.29
CA LEU A 313 -7.81 2.30 -22.13
C LEU A 313 -6.52 2.24 -22.96
N SER A 314 -6.64 2.66 -24.21
CA SER A 314 -5.54 2.95 -25.13
C SER A 314 -5.57 4.41 -25.60
N LEU A 315 -4.41 4.96 -25.98
CA LEU A 315 -4.31 6.35 -26.44
C LEU A 315 -5.14 6.57 -27.72
N ARG A 316 -5.95 7.65 -27.71
CA ARG A 316 -6.71 8.24 -28.84
C ARG A 316 -7.87 7.43 -29.42
N ARG A 317 -8.02 6.14 -29.09
CA ARG A 317 -9.16 5.34 -29.57
C ARG A 317 -10.35 5.35 -28.62
N ASP A 318 -10.08 5.51 -27.32
CA ASP A 318 -11.08 5.21 -26.30
C ASP A 318 -11.56 6.46 -25.53
N THR A 319 -10.84 7.58 -25.61
CA THR A 319 -11.19 8.81 -24.87
C THR A 319 -10.58 10.09 -25.46
N SER A 320 -11.24 11.22 -25.19
CA SER A 320 -10.73 12.58 -25.41
C SER A 320 -10.73 13.44 -24.13
N ASP A 321 -11.08 12.82 -22.99
CA ASP A 321 -11.12 13.48 -21.68
C ASP A 321 -9.70 13.76 -21.17
N PRO A 322 -9.39 14.99 -20.70
CA PRO A 322 -8.02 15.37 -20.42
C PRO A 322 -7.41 14.60 -19.25
N GLU A 323 -8.18 14.26 -18.23
CA GLU A 323 -7.70 13.53 -17.06
C GLU A 323 -7.48 12.06 -17.38
N LEU A 324 -8.40 11.42 -18.11
CA LEU A 324 -8.19 10.05 -18.59
C LEU A 324 -6.98 9.97 -19.54
N LEU A 325 -6.77 10.95 -20.43
CA LEU A 325 -5.57 11.03 -21.27
C LEU A 325 -4.28 11.17 -20.45
N ALA A 326 -4.30 12.03 -19.42
CA ALA A 326 -3.16 12.17 -18.49
C ALA A 326 -2.86 10.86 -17.74
N MET A 327 -3.91 10.13 -17.34
CA MET A 327 -3.77 8.83 -16.68
C MET A 327 -3.10 7.79 -17.59
N ILE A 328 -3.52 7.71 -18.87
CA ILE A 328 -2.88 6.80 -19.83
C ILE A 328 -1.42 7.20 -20.05
N ALA A 329 -1.13 8.50 -20.17
CA ALA A 329 0.21 9.01 -20.37
C ALA A 329 1.15 8.65 -19.19
N LEU A 330 0.75 8.95 -17.96
CA LEU A 330 1.54 8.62 -16.75
C LEU A 330 1.71 7.11 -16.59
N TYR A 331 0.67 6.32 -16.85
CA TYR A 331 0.74 4.86 -16.79
C TYR A 331 1.78 4.30 -17.79
N ARG A 332 1.83 4.83 -19.03
CA ARG A 332 2.82 4.43 -20.06
C ARG A 332 4.24 4.95 -19.80
N MET A 333 4.47 5.77 -18.77
CA MET A 333 5.81 6.19 -18.34
C MET A 333 6.41 5.28 -17.24
N ARG A 334 5.61 4.34 -16.69
CA ARG A 334 6.06 3.37 -15.69
C ARG A 334 7.18 2.48 -16.24
N GLU A 335 8.03 2.01 -15.33
CA GLU A 335 8.95 0.94 -15.66
C GLU A 335 8.15 -0.34 -15.99
N PRO A 336 8.49 -1.06 -17.06
CA PRO A 336 7.80 -2.30 -17.39
C PRO A 336 7.93 -3.30 -16.22
N ARG A 337 6.79 -3.70 -15.63
CA ARG A 337 6.77 -4.76 -14.61
C ARG A 337 6.85 -6.11 -15.30
N ASN A 338 7.86 -6.90 -14.98
CA ASN A 338 7.95 -8.30 -15.38
C ASN A 338 7.55 -9.24 -14.21
N SER A 339 6.50 -8.88 -13.47
CA SER A 339 6.25 -9.53 -12.17
C SER A 339 5.64 -10.93 -12.26
N TYR A 340 5.04 -11.33 -13.40
CA TYR A 340 4.45 -12.67 -13.55
C TYR A 340 4.55 -13.27 -14.97
N GLY A 341 5.52 -12.83 -15.78
CA GLY A 341 5.75 -13.39 -17.11
C GLY A 341 4.69 -12.99 -18.15
N ASP A 342 5.18 -12.54 -19.31
CA ASP A 342 4.47 -12.44 -20.58
C ASP A 342 3.34 -11.41 -20.70
N GLU A 343 3.70 -10.13 -20.61
CA GLU A 343 3.30 -9.17 -21.65
C GLU A 343 4.53 -8.35 -22.05
N ALA A 344 4.76 -8.18 -23.36
CA ALA A 344 5.81 -7.32 -23.87
C ALA A 344 5.71 -5.93 -23.21
N PRO A 345 6.84 -5.25 -22.90
CA PRO A 345 6.79 -3.92 -22.31
C PRO A 345 5.91 -3.02 -23.18
N LYS A 346 4.82 -2.49 -22.62
CA LYS A 346 4.02 -1.45 -23.29
C LYS A 346 5.00 -0.36 -23.71
N LEU A 347 5.05 -0.04 -25.01
CA LEU A 347 5.97 0.97 -25.53
C LEU A 347 5.77 2.27 -24.75
N ALA A 348 6.88 2.80 -24.20
CA ALA A 348 6.86 4.04 -23.46
C ALA A 348 6.23 5.15 -24.32
N ILE A 349 5.44 6.01 -23.70
CA ILE A 349 4.79 7.11 -24.42
C ILE A 349 5.85 8.06 -25.00
N THR A 350 5.67 8.42 -26.27
CA THR A 350 6.56 9.35 -26.97
C THR A 350 6.10 10.80 -26.79
N ARG A 351 7.03 11.74 -26.93
CA ARG A 351 6.73 13.17 -26.95
C ARG A 351 5.67 13.52 -28.01
N ALA A 352 5.81 12.99 -29.23
CA ALA A 352 4.88 13.23 -30.32
C ALA A 352 3.46 12.75 -29.97
N GLU A 353 3.31 11.60 -29.32
CA GLU A 353 2.00 11.14 -28.84
C GLU A 353 1.39 12.13 -27.84
N ILE A 354 2.18 12.74 -26.94
CA ILE A 354 1.68 13.74 -25.99
C ILE A 354 1.29 15.04 -26.69
N GLU A 355 2.13 15.55 -27.59
CA GLU A 355 1.85 16.77 -28.37
C GLU A 355 0.56 16.61 -29.18
N SER A 356 0.29 15.40 -29.63
CA SER A 356 -0.89 15.05 -30.40
C SER A 356 -2.20 15.11 -29.58
N MET A 357 -2.12 15.20 -28.25
CA MET A 357 -3.28 15.38 -27.35
C MET A 357 -3.59 16.86 -27.05
N ARG A 358 -2.84 17.82 -27.63
CA ARG A 358 -2.92 19.26 -27.31
C ARG A 358 -4.34 19.81 -27.26
N ASP A 359 -5.14 19.53 -28.28
CA ASP A 359 -6.50 20.08 -28.37
C ASP A 359 -7.41 19.51 -27.26
N SER A 360 -7.29 18.21 -26.98
CA SER A 360 -8.03 17.52 -25.91
C SER A 360 -7.62 17.99 -24.51
N LEU A 361 -6.38 18.41 -24.32
CA LEU A 361 -5.85 18.88 -23.04
C LEU A 361 -6.10 20.38 -22.80
N SER A 362 -6.64 21.11 -23.78
CA SER A 362 -6.75 22.57 -23.74
C SER A 362 -7.66 23.12 -22.63
N SER A 363 -8.61 22.31 -22.13
CA SER A 363 -9.49 22.69 -21.02
C SER A 363 -8.83 22.63 -19.64
N ARG A 364 -7.63 22.03 -19.53
CA ARG A 364 -6.84 21.92 -18.30
C ARG A 364 -5.48 22.63 -18.49
N PRO A 365 -5.38 23.94 -18.17
CA PRO A 365 -4.14 24.70 -18.34
C PRO A 365 -2.95 24.05 -17.61
N GLY A 366 -1.79 24.01 -18.26
CA GLY A 366 -0.56 23.45 -17.67
C GLY A 366 -0.45 21.92 -17.73
N LEU A 367 -1.54 21.19 -18.06
CA LEU A 367 -1.51 19.73 -18.08
C LEU A 367 -0.67 19.19 -19.25
N LEU A 368 -0.75 19.81 -20.42
CA LEU A 368 0.07 19.43 -21.57
C LEU A 368 1.56 19.65 -21.27
N GLU A 369 1.92 20.83 -20.76
CA GLU A 369 3.29 21.19 -20.40
C GLU A 369 3.83 20.22 -19.34
N TYR A 370 3.01 19.89 -18.34
CA TYR A 370 3.35 18.91 -17.32
C TYR A 370 3.63 17.53 -17.90
N LEU A 371 2.77 17.01 -18.78
CA LEU A 371 2.95 15.69 -19.39
C LEU A 371 4.19 15.64 -20.29
N LEU A 372 4.48 16.72 -21.03
CA LEU A 372 5.71 16.82 -21.83
C LEU A 372 6.95 16.83 -20.95
N ALA A 373 6.94 17.58 -19.84
CA ALA A 373 8.03 17.60 -18.88
C ALA A 373 8.22 16.25 -18.17
N ALA A 374 7.12 15.59 -17.77
CA ALA A 374 7.17 14.27 -17.15
C ALA A 374 7.74 13.22 -18.12
N GLN A 375 7.36 13.27 -19.40
CA GLN A 375 7.93 12.40 -20.43
C GLN A 375 9.42 12.67 -20.62
N ALA A 376 9.82 13.95 -20.66
CA ALA A 376 11.23 14.34 -20.78
C ALA A 376 12.06 13.79 -19.62
N PHE A 377 11.55 13.90 -18.39
CA PHE A 377 12.24 13.43 -17.19
C PHE A 377 12.27 11.91 -17.06
N TYR A 378 11.10 11.26 -17.04
CA TYR A 378 10.98 9.83 -16.70
C TYR A 378 11.27 8.88 -17.87
N VAL A 379 11.15 9.34 -19.12
CA VAL A 379 11.33 8.49 -20.32
C VAL A 379 12.55 8.92 -21.12
N ALA A 380 12.67 10.22 -21.43
CA ALA A 380 13.77 10.71 -22.27
C ALA A 380 15.07 11.00 -21.51
N ASN A 381 15.04 10.97 -20.17
CA ASN A 381 16.17 11.32 -19.30
C ASN A 381 16.78 12.70 -19.64
N ASN A 382 15.92 13.69 -19.88
CA ASN A 382 16.26 15.06 -20.27
C ASN A 382 15.69 16.06 -19.24
N PRO A 383 16.39 16.27 -18.11
CA PRO A 383 15.95 17.21 -17.08
C PRO A 383 16.02 18.67 -17.53
N GLU A 384 16.89 19.04 -18.47
CA GLU A 384 16.99 20.42 -18.98
C GLU A 384 15.69 20.86 -19.66
N MET A 385 15.06 19.98 -20.43
CA MET A 385 13.76 20.22 -21.06
C MET A 385 12.65 20.48 -20.02
N VAL A 386 12.74 19.88 -18.82
CA VAL A 386 11.80 20.19 -17.73
C VAL A 386 11.95 21.65 -17.30
N LEU A 387 13.19 22.13 -17.18
CA LEU A 387 13.48 23.50 -16.76
C LEU A 387 13.06 24.53 -17.80
N GLU A 388 13.04 24.16 -19.09
CA GLU A 388 12.50 24.97 -20.19
C GLU A 388 10.97 25.02 -20.20
N LEU A 389 10.30 23.89 -19.92
CA LEU A 389 8.83 23.76 -20.00
C LEU A 389 8.11 24.27 -18.75
N ILE A 390 8.74 24.18 -17.58
CA ILE A 390 8.13 24.52 -16.30
C ILE A 390 8.88 25.71 -15.70
N PRO A 391 8.30 26.92 -15.66
CA PRO A 391 8.93 28.08 -15.02
C PRO A 391 9.05 27.89 -13.50
N ASP A 392 9.90 28.70 -12.87
CA ASP A 392 10.02 28.75 -11.41
C ASP A 392 8.88 29.57 -10.81
N ASP A 393 7.88 28.88 -10.29
CA ASP A 393 6.74 29.46 -9.58
C ASP A 393 6.71 28.97 -8.13
N ALA A 394 7.86 28.64 -7.53
CA ALA A 394 7.92 28.05 -6.18
C ALA A 394 7.26 28.92 -5.09
N ARG A 395 7.15 30.23 -5.35
CA ARG A 395 6.61 31.26 -4.45
C ARG A 395 5.14 31.60 -4.71
N GLU A 396 4.59 31.17 -5.84
CA GLU A 396 3.22 31.52 -6.20
C GLU A 396 2.21 30.71 -5.36
N PRO A 397 1.07 31.30 -4.98
CA PRO A 397 -0.02 30.56 -4.35
C PRO A 397 -0.48 29.43 -5.28
N ARG A 398 -0.53 28.20 -4.77
CA ARG A 398 -0.88 27.03 -5.58
C ARG A 398 -2.38 26.78 -5.56
N SER A 399 -2.97 26.68 -6.75
CA SER A 399 -4.40 26.39 -6.92
C SER A 399 -4.77 24.92 -6.74
N GLY A 400 -3.81 23.99 -6.87
CA GLY A 400 -4.10 22.54 -6.77
C GLY A 400 -2.86 21.65 -6.91
N TYR A 401 -3.07 20.33 -7.01
CA TYR A 401 -1.99 19.36 -7.11
C TYR A 401 -1.24 19.38 -8.44
N LEU A 402 -1.86 19.81 -9.55
CA LEU A 402 -1.16 19.94 -10.84
C LEU A 402 -0.02 20.98 -10.75
N ASP A 403 -0.31 22.18 -10.23
CA ASP A 403 0.69 23.25 -10.08
C ASP A 403 1.81 22.84 -9.12
N PHE A 404 1.45 22.19 -8.01
CA PHE A 404 2.43 21.62 -7.09
C PHE A 404 3.32 20.57 -7.79
N SER A 405 2.72 19.65 -8.54
CA SER A 405 3.45 18.58 -9.24
C SER A 405 4.41 19.13 -10.28
N ARG A 406 4.03 20.21 -10.97
CA ARG A 406 4.92 20.92 -11.91
C ARG A 406 6.17 21.42 -11.18
N GLN A 407 6.00 22.10 -10.05
CA GLN A 407 7.13 22.63 -9.30
C GLN A 407 7.98 21.52 -8.64
N VAL A 408 7.39 20.42 -8.16
CA VAL A 408 8.17 19.28 -7.69
C VAL A 408 8.99 18.65 -8.82
N LEU A 409 8.41 18.48 -10.01
CA LEU A 409 9.14 17.95 -11.17
C LEU A 409 10.28 18.89 -11.61
N ARG A 410 10.06 20.22 -11.54
CA ARG A 410 11.13 21.21 -11.74
C ARG A 410 12.26 21.04 -10.72
N GLY A 411 11.93 20.89 -9.43
CA GLY A 411 12.92 20.64 -8.40
C GLY A 411 13.70 19.34 -8.61
N GLN A 412 13.02 18.26 -9.03
CA GLN A 412 13.69 17.01 -9.42
C GLN A 412 14.67 17.22 -10.59
N ALA A 413 14.31 18.05 -11.57
CA ALA A 413 15.21 18.41 -12.66
C ALA A 413 16.40 19.26 -12.19
N LEU A 414 16.21 20.21 -11.27
CA LEU A 414 17.30 20.99 -10.65
C LEU A 414 18.31 20.08 -9.93
N GLU A 415 17.83 19.09 -9.19
CA GLU A 415 18.68 18.06 -8.57
C GLU A 415 19.46 17.26 -9.63
N ALA A 416 18.79 16.85 -10.71
CA ALA A 416 19.39 16.03 -11.76
C ALA A 416 20.48 16.75 -12.56
N VAL A 417 20.35 18.07 -12.77
CA VAL A 417 21.38 18.89 -13.46
C VAL A 417 22.46 19.42 -12.49
N GLY A 418 22.33 19.16 -11.19
CA GLY A 418 23.27 19.66 -10.18
C GLY A 418 23.20 21.19 -10.00
N ASP A 419 22.01 21.78 -10.10
CA ASP A 419 21.84 23.22 -9.92
C ASP A 419 22.17 23.65 -8.48
N ARG A 420 23.03 24.67 -8.34
CA ARG A 420 23.51 25.16 -7.04
C ARG A 420 22.40 25.76 -6.18
N ASN A 421 21.29 26.20 -6.78
CA ASN A 421 20.15 26.78 -6.10
C ASN A 421 19.04 25.77 -5.82
N ALA A 422 19.22 24.47 -6.09
CA ALA A 422 18.21 23.44 -5.82
C ALA A 422 17.72 23.46 -4.36
N ARG A 423 18.64 23.63 -3.38
CA ARG A 423 18.29 23.83 -1.97
C ARG A 423 17.33 25.00 -1.76
N GLY A 424 17.68 26.17 -2.31
CA GLY A 424 16.89 27.39 -2.17
C GLY A 424 15.52 27.27 -2.84
N PHE A 425 15.42 26.52 -3.95
CA PHE A 425 14.16 26.20 -4.60
C PHE A 425 13.26 25.35 -3.67
N TRP A 426 13.77 24.27 -3.07
CA TRP A 426 12.98 23.44 -2.17
C TRP A 426 12.55 24.18 -0.90
N GLU A 427 13.41 25.02 -0.32
CA GLU A 427 13.06 25.86 0.83
C GLU A 427 11.92 26.85 0.49
N GLN A 428 11.97 27.47 -0.69
CA GLN A 428 10.89 28.33 -1.18
C GLN A 428 9.61 27.54 -1.41
N LEU A 429 9.70 26.38 -2.06
CA LEU A 429 8.56 25.51 -2.31
C LEU A 429 7.87 25.07 -1.01
N LEU A 430 8.68 24.74 0.02
CA LEU A 430 8.19 24.34 1.33
C LEU A 430 7.40 25.45 2.02
N SER A 431 7.83 26.71 1.87
CA SER A 431 7.21 27.86 2.53
C SER A 431 5.76 28.13 2.10
N GLY A 432 5.37 27.71 0.88
CA GLY A 432 4.00 27.83 0.38
C GLY A 432 3.15 26.56 0.56
N THR A 433 3.61 25.55 1.31
CA THR A 433 2.95 24.23 1.38
C THR A 433 2.22 24.02 2.70
N ASP A 434 0.88 23.97 2.65
CA ASP A 434 0.04 23.75 3.84
C ASP A 434 -0.37 22.28 4.05
N SER A 435 -0.41 21.46 2.99
CA SER A 435 -0.76 20.04 3.08
C SER A 435 0.36 19.22 3.73
N ILE A 436 0.04 18.37 4.71
CA ILE A 436 1.05 17.56 5.41
C ILE A 436 1.80 16.62 4.47
N TYR A 437 1.13 16.12 3.41
CA TYR A 437 1.73 15.18 2.46
C TYR A 437 2.63 15.88 1.45
N GLN A 438 2.20 17.04 0.96
CA GLN A 438 3.04 17.87 0.10
C GLN A 438 4.27 18.35 0.87
N ARG A 439 4.07 18.76 2.14
CA ARG A 439 5.15 19.19 3.03
C ARG A 439 6.18 18.08 3.23
N GLY A 440 5.75 16.88 3.59
CA GLY A 440 6.67 15.76 3.78
C GLY A 440 7.42 15.37 2.51
N LEU A 441 6.81 15.46 1.32
CA LEU A 441 7.51 15.27 0.05
C LEU A 441 8.61 16.33 -0.17
N VAL A 442 8.33 17.60 0.09
CA VAL A 442 9.33 18.66 -0.06
C VAL A 442 10.42 18.55 1.02
N GLU A 443 10.07 18.17 2.25
CA GLU A 443 11.05 17.86 3.30
C GLU A 443 11.94 16.68 2.92
N LEU A 444 11.40 15.61 2.29
CA LEU A 444 12.21 14.52 1.74
C LEU A 444 13.19 15.05 0.70
N ALA A 445 12.74 15.91 -0.21
CA ALA A 445 13.59 16.47 -1.25
C ALA A 445 14.75 17.29 -0.66
N LEU A 446 14.43 18.16 0.29
CA LEU A 446 15.42 18.96 0.99
C LEU A 446 16.39 18.09 1.81
N ALA A 447 15.90 17.04 2.47
CA ALA A 447 16.74 16.11 3.23
C ALA A 447 17.73 15.39 2.30
N MET A 448 17.26 14.87 1.16
CA MET A 448 18.14 14.25 0.15
C MET A 448 19.15 15.25 -0.42
N ASN A 449 18.75 16.49 -0.67
CA ASN A 449 19.64 17.54 -1.13
C ASN A 449 20.76 17.83 -0.11
N LEU A 450 20.40 18.03 1.17
CA LEU A 450 21.37 18.31 2.24
C LEU A 450 22.36 17.16 2.42
N GLU A 451 21.89 15.92 2.38
CA GLU A 451 22.74 14.73 2.47
C GLU A 451 23.79 14.68 1.34
N ARG A 452 23.33 14.85 0.09
CA ARG A 452 24.20 14.79 -1.10
C ARG A 452 25.21 15.93 -1.18
N ASN A 453 24.96 17.02 -0.47
CA ASN A 453 25.84 18.18 -0.41
C ASN A 453 26.63 18.25 0.91
N ASP A 454 26.78 17.13 1.64
CA ASP A 454 27.56 17.03 2.88
C ASP A 454 27.11 18.03 3.98
N ALA A 455 25.81 18.31 4.02
CA ALA A 455 25.17 19.27 4.93
C ALA A 455 24.20 18.58 5.89
N VAL A 456 24.50 17.35 6.31
CA VAL A 456 23.62 16.54 7.19
C VAL A 456 23.34 17.24 8.53
N ASP A 457 24.30 18.00 9.06
CA ASP A 457 24.13 18.81 10.29
C ASP A 457 22.96 19.81 10.20
N ASP A 458 22.66 20.34 9.00
CA ASP A 458 21.59 21.32 8.79
C ASP A 458 20.21 20.69 9.00
N VAL A 459 20.06 19.39 8.75
CA VAL A 459 18.82 18.65 9.06
C VAL A 459 18.49 18.77 10.55
N PHE A 460 19.50 18.80 11.41
CA PHE A 460 19.36 18.81 12.86
C PHE A 460 19.58 20.20 13.50
N ALA A 461 19.75 21.25 12.69
CA ALA A 461 19.86 22.61 13.18
C ALA A 461 18.60 23.06 13.93
N ARG A 462 18.76 24.00 14.88
CA ARG A 462 17.66 24.52 15.71
C ARG A 462 16.48 25.09 14.91
N HIS A 463 16.76 25.59 13.71
CA HIS A 463 15.79 26.20 12.80
C HIS A 463 15.58 25.37 11.53
N SER A 464 15.90 24.07 11.59
CA SER A 464 15.65 23.16 10.48
C SER A 464 14.16 23.11 10.17
N VAL A 465 13.84 23.19 8.89
CA VAL A 465 12.48 23.06 8.37
C VAL A 465 12.08 21.59 8.12
N ILE A 466 13.02 20.65 8.31
CA ILE A 466 12.77 19.21 8.22
C ILE A 466 12.28 18.71 9.58
N GLU A 467 10.95 18.67 9.71
CA GLU A 467 10.23 18.34 10.94
C GLU A 467 9.73 16.90 10.96
N THR A 468 9.64 16.24 9.79
CA THR A 468 9.14 14.88 9.64
C THR A 468 10.05 13.89 10.36
N PRO A 469 9.60 13.25 11.46
CA PRO A 469 10.49 12.48 12.33
C PRO A 469 11.22 11.34 11.62
N VAL A 470 10.54 10.61 10.73
CA VAL A 470 11.12 9.46 10.03
C VAL A 470 12.28 9.86 9.10
N LEU A 471 12.25 11.05 8.47
CA LEU A 471 13.36 11.54 7.67
C LEU A 471 14.60 11.81 8.53
N ARG A 472 14.39 12.38 9.72
CA ARG A 472 15.45 12.64 10.71
C ARG A 472 16.02 11.32 11.25
N GLU A 473 15.17 10.32 11.52
CA GLU A 473 15.61 8.99 11.94
C GLU A 473 16.49 8.32 10.87
N ILE A 474 16.12 8.37 9.59
CA ILE A 474 16.93 7.83 8.49
C ILE A 474 18.30 8.51 8.44
N MET A 475 18.34 9.84 8.59
CA MET A 475 19.60 10.59 8.64
C MET A 475 20.50 10.17 9.80
N LEU A 476 19.94 9.96 10.99
CA LEU A 476 20.73 9.47 12.14
C LEU A 476 21.29 8.07 11.86
N GLN A 477 20.53 7.19 11.21
CA GLN A 477 20.91 5.80 11.01
C GLN A 477 21.99 5.64 9.93
N TYR A 478 21.91 6.44 8.86
CA TYR A 478 22.69 6.18 7.64
C TYR A 478 23.66 7.29 7.24
N ALA A 479 23.39 8.55 7.60
CA ALA A 479 24.19 9.68 7.12
C ALA A 479 24.99 10.39 8.23
N ALA A 480 24.51 10.36 9.47
CA ALA A 480 25.12 11.10 10.57
C ALA A 480 26.45 10.47 11.03
N GLY A 481 27.50 11.29 11.06
CA GLY A 481 28.77 10.92 11.67
C GLY A 481 28.76 10.96 13.22
N PRO A 482 29.82 10.44 13.87
CA PRO A 482 29.88 10.30 15.33
C PRO A 482 29.75 11.62 16.10
N ALA A 483 30.24 12.74 15.54
CA ALA A 483 30.12 14.05 16.17
C ALA A 483 28.67 14.53 16.28
N LEU A 484 27.90 14.41 15.18
CA LEU A 484 26.50 14.78 15.11
C LEU A 484 25.65 13.86 15.99
N LEU A 485 25.86 12.54 15.91
CA LEU A 485 25.15 11.57 16.76
C LEU A 485 25.34 11.88 18.25
N ARG A 486 26.58 12.14 18.68
CA ARG A 486 26.89 12.52 20.07
C ARG A 486 26.24 13.84 20.48
N LYS A 487 26.22 14.83 19.59
CA LYS A 487 25.53 16.11 19.80
C LYS A 487 24.03 15.91 20.04
N GLN A 488 23.38 15.07 19.23
CA GLN A 488 21.96 14.77 19.37
C GLN A 488 21.66 13.98 20.64
N ALA A 489 22.45 12.94 20.95
CA ALA A 489 22.31 12.15 22.17
C ALA A 489 22.36 13.01 23.45
N LYS A 490 23.23 14.04 23.48
CA LYS A 490 23.39 14.93 24.65
C LYS A 490 22.35 16.05 24.74
N ASN A 491 21.56 16.28 23.69
CA ASN A 491 20.66 17.44 23.63
C ASN A 491 19.32 17.17 24.33
N ILE A 492 19.27 17.42 25.63
CA ILE A 492 18.10 17.22 26.50
C ILE A 492 16.83 17.98 26.07
N LYS A 493 16.93 18.95 25.15
CA LYS A 493 15.78 19.70 24.62
C LYS A 493 15.04 18.96 23.50
N LEU A 494 15.65 17.94 22.91
CA LEU A 494 15.03 17.14 21.84
C LEU A 494 13.98 16.19 22.40
N ASN A 495 13.22 15.55 21.51
CA ASN A 495 12.38 14.42 21.89
C ASN A 495 13.28 13.23 22.33
N GLU A 496 12.79 12.39 23.23
CA GLU A 496 13.56 11.28 23.79
C GLU A 496 13.97 10.25 22.73
N ARG A 497 13.05 9.91 21.83
CA ARG A 497 13.30 8.93 20.77
C ARG A 497 14.48 9.30 19.87
N GLU A 498 14.58 10.56 19.44
CA GLU A 498 15.66 11.06 18.58
C GLU A 498 17.00 11.02 19.31
N ARG A 499 17.04 11.39 20.60
CA ARG A 499 18.25 11.27 21.43
C ARG A 499 18.69 9.81 21.57
N ASP A 500 17.75 8.94 21.90
CA ASP A 500 18.04 7.54 22.19
C ASP A 500 18.46 6.80 20.92
N LEU A 501 17.82 7.09 19.78
CA LEU A 501 18.23 6.56 18.48
C LEU A 501 19.63 7.05 18.11
N ALA A 502 19.92 8.34 18.28
CA ALA A 502 21.26 8.88 18.02
C ALA A 502 22.33 8.19 18.88
N LEU A 503 22.04 7.98 20.17
CA LEU A 503 22.94 7.27 21.07
C LEU A 503 23.09 5.79 20.71
N TYR A 504 22.01 5.13 20.31
CA TYR A 504 22.02 3.73 19.91
C TYR A 504 22.91 3.51 18.68
N VAL A 505 22.70 4.31 17.62
CA VAL A 505 23.52 4.26 16.41
C VAL A 505 24.98 4.57 16.74
N LEU A 506 25.24 5.58 17.58
CA LEU A 506 26.59 5.94 18.02
C LEU A 506 27.30 4.78 18.71
N LEU A 507 26.68 4.18 19.73
CA LEU A 507 27.27 3.09 20.51
C LEU A 507 27.45 1.83 19.67
N TYR A 508 26.44 1.49 18.86
CA TYR A 508 26.54 0.38 17.92
C TYR A 508 27.74 0.54 16.98
N ARG A 509 27.82 1.68 16.29
CA ARG A 509 28.89 1.96 15.32
C ARG A 509 30.26 2.05 15.99
N GLN A 510 30.37 2.72 17.13
CA GLN A 510 31.66 2.77 17.86
C GLN A 510 32.14 1.38 18.25
N LEU A 511 31.22 0.51 18.70
CA LEU A 511 31.55 -0.87 19.07
C LEU A 511 31.96 -1.70 17.86
N THR A 512 31.19 -1.63 16.76
CA THR A 512 31.44 -2.45 15.56
C THR A 512 32.46 -1.87 14.60
N HIS A 513 32.94 -0.63 14.81
CA HIS A 513 33.97 0.01 13.98
C HIS A 513 35.29 0.21 14.74
N GLY A 514 35.42 -0.35 15.95
CA GLY A 514 36.67 -0.35 16.71
C GLY A 514 36.98 0.94 17.49
N ALA A 515 36.05 1.89 17.57
CA ALA A 515 36.17 3.11 18.38
C ALA A 515 35.87 2.84 19.88
N TYR A 516 36.63 1.91 20.47
CA TYR A 516 36.37 1.36 21.80
C TYR A 516 36.53 2.39 22.93
N ALA A 517 37.46 3.32 22.80
CA ALA A 517 37.68 4.34 23.83
C ALA A 517 36.50 5.33 23.88
N GLU A 518 36.02 5.74 22.71
CA GLU A 518 34.84 6.58 22.53
C GLU A 518 33.58 5.87 23.02
N PHE A 519 33.43 4.58 22.70
CA PHE A 519 32.34 3.74 23.21
C PHE A 519 32.27 3.81 24.74
N LEU A 520 33.38 3.58 25.45
CA LEU A 520 33.38 3.61 26.93
C LEU A 520 33.03 4.99 27.49
N SER A 521 33.42 6.07 26.80
CA SER A 521 33.07 7.44 27.18
C SER A 521 31.57 7.70 27.02
N ASP A 522 31.02 7.37 25.85
CA ASP A 522 29.63 7.66 25.51
C ASP A 522 28.63 6.68 26.15
N LEU A 523 29.08 5.50 26.59
CA LEU A 523 28.27 4.53 27.33
C LEU A 523 27.64 5.13 28.61
N ASN A 524 28.27 6.14 29.20
CA ASN A 524 27.75 6.84 30.38
C ASN A 524 26.49 7.67 30.11
N LEU A 525 26.10 7.84 28.84
CA LEU A 525 24.85 8.50 28.46
C LEU A 525 23.64 7.57 28.55
N VAL A 526 23.86 6.25 28.69
CA VAL A 526 22.77 5.26 28.82
C VAL A 526 22.17 5.33 30.23
N LYS A 527 20.84 5.46 30.30
CA LYS A 527 20.10 5.45 31.57
C LYS A 527 20.07 4.04 32.17
N ALA A 528 19.98 3.96 33.49
CA ALA A 528 20.00 2.68 34.22
C ALA A 528 18.78 1.79 33.88
N GLU A 529 17.64 2.42 33.62
CA GLU A 529 16.35 1.80 33.31
C GLU A 529 16.10 1.60 31.80
N ALA A 530 17.14 1.68 30.97
CA ALA A 530 17.00 1.54 29.52
C ALA A 530 16.52 0.13 29.11
N ASN A 531 15.64 0.06 28.11
CA ASN A 531 15.15 -1.20 27.56
C ASN A 531 16.30 -2.03 26.95
N GLN A 532 16.24 -3.36 27.04
CA GLN A 532 17.22 -4.29 26.44
C GLN A 532 16.58 -5.38 25.56
N ASP A 533 15.28 -5.28 25.29
CA ASP A 533 14.54 -6.29 24.53
C ASP A 533 14.91 -6.27 23.05
N GLY A 534 15.88 -7.12 22.69
CA GLY A 534 16.31 -7.39 21.31
C GLY A 534 17.01 -6.21 20.62
N PRO A 535 17.69 -6.45 19.48
CA PRO A 535 18.27 -5.38 18.69
C PRO A 535 17.16 -4.54 18.04
N PHE A 536 17.45 -3.26 17.81
CA PHE A 536 16.48 -2.33 17.26
C PHE A 536 16.18 -2.64 15.79
N PHE A 537 14.92 -2.65 15.37
CA PHE A 537 14.55 -2.70 13.97
C PHE A 537 13.60 -1.56 13.67
N ASN A 538 13.98 -0.66 12.76
CA ASN A 538 13.12 0.45 12.36
C ASN A 538 12.21 0.00 11.21
N SER A 539 11.24 -0.87 11.50
CA SER A 539 10.32 -1.41 10.49
C SER A 539 9.60 -0.33 9.69
N ARG A 540 9.39 0.86 10.27
CA ARG A 540 8.76 2.00 9.60
C ARG A 540 9.61 2.66 8.50
N THR A 541 10.95 2.55 8.57
CA THR A 541 11.82 3.02 7.48
C THR A 541 11.93 1.98 6.39
N GLU A 542 11.90 0.70 6.74
CA GLU A 542 12.17 -0.39 5.81
C GLU A 542 10.92 -0.93 5.12
N ASN A 543 9.80 -0.98 5.82
CA ASN A 543 8.60 -1.69 5.38
C ASN A 543 7.35 -0.78 5.44
N ASN A 544 6.40 -1.09 4.56
CA ASN A 544 5.03 -0.66 4.71
C ASN A 544 4.13 -1.89 4.83
N TYR A 545 3.44 -1.99 5.97
CA TYR A 545 2.47 -3.04 6.26
C TYR A 545 1.02 -2.61 5.96
N GLY A 546 0.81 -1.39 5.45
CA GLY A 546 -0.53 -0.84 5.17
C GLY A 546 -1.26 -0.33 6.41
N TYR A 547 -0.57 -0.22 7.55
CA TYR A 547 -1.07 0.39 8.79
C TYR A 547 0.07 1.02 9.60
N GLU A 548 -0.26 1.93 10.51
CA GLU A 548 0.71 2.56 11.40
C GLU A 548 1.20 1.56 12.46
N GLU A 549 2.51 1.30 12.48
CA GLU A 549 3.16 0.50 13.53
C GLU A 549 3.39 1.33 14.79
N ALA A 550 3.18 0.71 15.95
CA ALA A 550 3.51 1.32 17.23
C ALA A 550 5.02 1.58 17.35
N LEU A 551 5.37 2.73 17.93
CA LEU A 551 6.77 3.09 18.18
C LEU A 551 7.42 2.11 19.16
N GLN A 552 8.37 1.32 18.67
CA GLN A 552 9.19 0.45 19.51
C GLN A 552 10.17 1.29 20.35
N PRO A 553 10.36 0.98 21.65
CA PRO A 553 11.41 1.61 22.46
C PRO A 553 12.80 1.33 21.88
N ILE A 554 13.72 2.28 22.02
CA ILE A 554 15.12 2.10 21.60
C ILE A 554 15.88 1.29 22.68
N PRO A 555 16.45 0.10 22.37
CA PRO A 555 16.97 -0.83 23.35
C PRO A 555 18.42 -0.49 23.77
N LEU A 556 18.65 0.69 24.35
CA LEU A 556 19.97 1.13 24.82
C LEU A 556 20.56 0.26 25.95
N GLY A 557 19.71 -0.45 26.69
CA GLY A 557 20.09 -1.41 27.72
C GLY A 557 20.92 -2.57 27.18
N LEU A 558 20.87 -2.88 25.88
CA LEU A 558 21.75 -3.87 25.25
C LEU A 558 23.25 -3.60 25.51
N PHE A 559 23.64 -2.33 25.64
CA PHE A 559 25.04 -1.96 25.85
C PHE A 559 25.48 -1.98 27.33
N THR A 560 24.54 -2.06 28.27
CA THR A 560 24.85 -1.92 29.71
C THR A 560 24.35 -3.07 30.59
N GLN A 561 23.25 -3.71 30.21
CA GLN A 561 22.54 -4.72 31.02
C GLN A 561 22.60 -6.12 30.41
N PHE A 562 22.94 -6.24 29.12
CA PHE A 562 23.04 -7.54 28.45
C PHE A 562 24.12 -8.43 29.06
N ASP A 563 23.71 -9.56 29.63
CA ASP A 563 24.56 -10.47 30.41
C ASP A 563 24.59 -11.91 29.86
N GLN A 564 23.98 -12.16 28.70
CA GLN A 564 24.04 -13.47 28.08
C GLN A 564 25.47 -13.81 27.67
N SER A 565 25.92 -15.00 28.06
CA SER A 565 27.22 -15.54 27.70
C SER A 565 27.06 -16.94 27.09
N ASP A 566 28.05 -17.34 26.29
CA ASP A 566 28.18 -18.72 25.82
C ASP A 566 29.19 -19.48 26.68
N GLU A 567 29.59 -20.66 26.24
CA GLU A 567 30.54 -21.58 26.89
C GLU A 567 31.99 -21.08 26.95
N PHE A 568 32.26 -19.86 26.45
CA PHE A 568 33.54 -19.18 26.58
C PHE A 568 33.37 -18.06 27.62
N ASP A 569 34.14 -18.12 28.71
CA ASP A 569 33.99 -17.26 29.90
C ASP A 569 34.27 -15.77 29.61
N CYS A 570 33.35 -15.11 28.94
CA CYS A 570 33.47 -13.72 28.57
C CYS A 570 33.00 -12.79 29.69
N PRO A 571 33.77 -11.74 30.01
CA PRO A 571 33.29 -10.73 30.92
C PRO A 571 32.20 -9.88 30.24
N VAL A 572 31.42 -9.17 31.04
CA VAL A 572 30.39 -8.22 30.55
C VAL A 572 30.98 -7.23 29.54
N LEU A 573 30.13 -6.72 28.63
CA LEU A 573 30.56 -5.91 27.49
C LEU A 573 31.54 -4.81 27.85
N LYS A 574 31.23 -3.98 28.87
CA LYS A 574 32.10 -2.89 29.31
C LYS A 574 33.52 -3.37 29.59
N LYS A 575 33.67 -4.51 30.27
CA LYS A 575 34.99 -5.05 30.59
C LYS A 575 35.70 -5.65 29.38
N THR A 576 34.95 -6.28 28.47
CA THR A 576 35.45 -6.73 27.16
C THR A 576 36.03 -5.55 26.37
N VAL A 577 35.31 -4.42 26.33
CA VAL A 577 35.77 -3.21 25.62
C VAL A 577 36.98 -2.56 26.32
N GLU A 578 37.05 -2.52 27.65
CA GLU A 578 38.25 -2.07 28.39
C GLU A 578 39.52 -2.87 28.02
N ILE A 579 39.37 -4.19 27.82
CA ILE A 579 40.47 -5.06 27.36
C ILE A 579 40.92 -4.64 25.94
N LEU A 580 39.97 -4.37 25.05
CA LEU A 580 40.24 -3.98 23.66
C LEU A 580 40.81 -2.57 23.53
N VAL A 581 40.45 -1.63 24.41
CA VAL A 581 41.11 -0.32 24.52
C VAL A 581 42.58 -0.48 24.91
N SER A 582 42.88 -1.42 25.81
CA SER A 582 44.25 -1.67 26.27
C SER A 582 45.09 -2.40 25.22
N ASN A 583 44.47 -3.32 24.47
CA ASN A 583 45.08 -4.06 23.37
C ASN A 583 44.01 -4.50 22.37
N ALA A 584 43.93 -3.81 21.23
CA ALA A 584 42.96 -4.10 20.17
C ALA A 584 43.09 -5.52 19.58
N ASP A 585 44.29 -6.11 19.63
CA ASP A 585 44.59 -7.47 19.15
C ASP A 585 44.45 -8.54 20.26
N SER A 586 43.88 -8.19 21.42
CA SER A 586 43.64 -9.15 22.49
C SER A 586 42.75 -10.29 22.00
N HIS A 587 43.31 -11.50 21.84
CA HIS A 587 42.56 -12.66 21.35
C HIS A 587 41.29 -12.93 22.17
N ARG A 588 41.38 -12.81 23.50
CA ARG A 588 40.20 -12.98 24.37
C ARG A 588 39.20 -11.84 24.19
N GLY A 589 39.67 -10.61 24.07
CA GLY A 589 38.81 -9.44 23.81
C GLY A 589 38.03 -9.59 22.50
N LEU A 590 38.71 -9.99 21.42
CA LEU A 590 38.12 -10.22 20.10
C LEU A 590 37.11 -11.38 20.09
N LEU A 591 37.41 -12.48 20.78
CA LEU A 591 36.47 -13.60 20.93
C LEU A 591 35.22 -13.18 21.71
N CYS A 592 35.39 -12.43 22.79
CA CYS A 592 34.27 -11.96 23.60
C CYS A 592 33.43 -10.89 22.94
N LEU A 593 34.05 -9.99 22.16
CA LEU A 593 33.30 -9.09 21.30
C LEU A 593 32.53 -9.86 20.23
N SER A 594 33.14 -10.88 19.63
CA SER A 594 32.45 -11.74 18.66
C SER A 594 31.26 -12.47 19.27
N ASP A 595 31.37 -12.95 20.50
CA ASP A 595 30.22 -13.55 21.17
C ASP A 595 29.13 -12.54 21.49
N TYR A 596 29.50 -11.37 21.97
CA TYR A 596 28.54 -10.31 22.22
C TYR A 596 27.78 -9.91 20.94
N VAL A 597 28.48 -9.63 19.83
CA VAL A 597 27.86 -9.26 18.54
C VAL A 597 26.85 -10.32 18.09
N ARG A 598 27.19 -11.61 18.22
CA ARG A 598 26.27 -12.70 17.86
C ARG A 598 25.07 -12.79 18.81
N LEU A 599 25.31 -12.78 20.13
CA LEU A 599 24.28 -13.01 21.13
C LEU A 599 23.32 -11.81 21.25
N ALA A 600 23.82 -10.58 21.05
CA ALA A 600 23.01 -9.37 21.01
C ALA A 600 22.22 -9.21 19.69
N GLY A 601 22.43 -10.09 18.72
CA GLY A 601 21.74 -10.05 17.41
C GLY A 601 22.25 -8.96 16.47
N PHE A 602 23.53 -8.60 16.59
CA PHE A 602 24.22 -7.64 15.71
C PHE A 602 24.90 -8.29 14.51
N ASP A 603 24.78 -9.61 14.34
CA ASP A 603 25.19 -10.31 13.13
C ASP A 603 24.28 -9.98 11.95
N ASP A 604 24.88 -9.71 10.78
CA ASP A 604 24.20 -9.32 9.54
C ASP A 604 23.15 -8.21 9.76
N TYR A 605 23.45 -7.30 10.69
CA TYR A 605 22.50 -6.29 11.15
C TYR A 605 22.24 -5.25 10.06
N TRP A 606 20.95 -5.02 9.79
CA TRP A 606 20.45 -4.19 8.70
C TRP A 606 21.01 -2.76 8.69
N MET A 607 21.42 -2.22 9.84
CA MET A 607 21.94 -0.87 9.95
C MET A 607 23.27 -0.69 9.20
N ASP A 608 24.02 -1.77 8.98
CA ASP A 608 25.22 -1.78 8.13
C ASP A 608 24.93 -1.89 6.63
N ILE A 609 23.69 -2.17 6.25
CA ILE A 609 23.26 -2.25 4.85
C ILE A 609 22.88 -0.85 4.39
N GLN A 610 23.73 -0.26 3.54
CA GLN A 610 23.50 1.07 3.01
C GLN A 610 22.30 1.09 2.04
N PRO A 611 21.40 2.08 2.16
CA PRO A 611 20.39 2.35 1.14
C PRO A 611 21.01 2.58 -0.24
N LYS A 612 20.21 2.34 -1.31
CA LYS A 612 20.67 2.63 -2.68
C LYS A 612 21.00 4.12 -2.82
N SER A 613 21.98 4.47 -3.67
CA SER A 613 22.46 5.85 -3.84
C SER A 613 21.40 6.87 -4.29
N ASN A 614 20.31 6.40 -4.90
CA ASN A 614 19.18 7.25 -5.28
C ASN A 614 18.14 7.46 -4.15
N GLN A 615 18.34 6.86 -2.97
CA GLN A 615 17.48 6.99 -1.81
C GLN A 615 18.13 7.84 -0.70
N LEU A 616 17.31 8.32 0.23
CA LEU A 616 17.75 8.96 1.47
C LEU A 616 18.63 8.01 2.29
N GLY A 617 19.76 8.50 2.80
CA GLY A 617 20.78 7.71 3.47
C GLY A 617 21.72 6.96 2.52
N GLY A 618 21.59 7.15 1.21
CA GLY A 618 22.35 6.45 0.18
C GLY A 618 23.72 7.05 -0.14
N SER A 619 24.09 8.22 0.40
CA SER A 619 25.31 8.95 0.00
C SER A 619 26.61 8.44 0.64
N GLY A 620 26.52 7.64 1.70
CA GLY A 620 27.67 7.06 2.40
C GLY A 620 27.44 7.03 3.90
N LEU A 621 27.98 6.00 4.56
CA LEU A 621 27.96 5.93 6.02
C LEU A 621 28.91 6.99 6.60
N GLY A 622 28.45 7.71 7.63
CA GLY A 622 29.28 8.66 8.40
C GLY A 622 30.39 8.00 9.24
N PHE A 623 30.69 6.73 9.01
CA PHE A 623 31.70 5.91 9.68
C PHE A 623 32.61 5.26 8.62
N PRO A 624 33.85 5.75 8.45
CA PRO A 624 34.73 5.32 7.37
C PRO A 624 35.44 4.00 7.64
N ASP A 625 35.49 3.55 8.89
CA ASP A 625 36.19 2.32 9.27
C ASP A 625 35.43 1.06 8.84
N PRO A 626 36.12 -0.07 8.60
CA PRO A 626 35.45 -1.32 8.27
C PRO A 626 34.63 -1.86 9.44
N VAL A 627 33.44 -2.40 9.13
CA VAL A 627 32.62 -3.14 10.10
C VAL A 627 33.39 -4.37 10.62
N PHE A 628 33.32 -4.57 11.93
CA PHE A 628 33.87 -5.72 12.63
C PHE A 628 33.30 -7.03 12.08
N SER A 629 34.19 -7.94 11.66
CA SER A 629 33.83 -9.29 11.24
C SER A 629 34.27 -10.30 12.28
N ARG A 630 33.31 -11.10 12.77
CA ARG A 630 33.62 -12.25 13.63
C ARG A 630 34.52 -13.24 12.90
N LEU A 631 34.25 -13.51 11.61
CA LEU A 631 35.05 -14.44 10.82
C LEU A 631 36.51 -13.97 10.72
N GLU A 632 36.76 -12.70 10.40
CA GLU A 632 38.12 -12.18 10.32
C GLU A 632 38.82 -12.19 11.68
N SER A 633 38.10 -11.90 12.77
CA SER A 633 38.66 -12.03 14.12
C SER A 633 39.07 -13.47 14.44
N TYR A 634 38.27 -14.46 14.06
CA TYR A 634 38.61 -15.87 14.25
C TYR A 634 39.81 -16.26 13.40
N ARG A 635 39.87 -15.82 12.14
CA ARG A 635 41.01 -16.07 11.23
C ARG A 635 42.31 -15.48 11.78
N GLN A 636 42.26 -14.26 12.31
CA GLN A 636 43.41 -13.60 12.93
C GLN A 636 43.95 -14.44 14.10
N ILE A 637 43.07 -14.94 14.98
CA ILE A 637 43.45 -15.74 16.14
C ILE A 637 43.98 -17.12 15.72
N ILE A 638 43.35 -17.76 14.74
CA ILE A 638 43.79 -19.06 14.19
C ILE A 638 45.19 -18.95 13.58
N ALA A 639 45.46 -17.86 12.86
CA ALA A 639 46.76 -17.63 12.23
C ALA A 639 47.86 -17.25 13.23
N ASN A 640 47.50 -16.68 14.39
CA ASN A 640 48.48 -16.19 15.35
C ASN A 640 49.10 -17.32 16.18
N PRO A 641 50.43 -17.54 16.12
CA PRO A 641 51.10 -18.58 16.89
C PRO A 641 51.16 -18.30 18.40
N GLN A 642 50.95 -17.05 18.83
CA GLN A 642 50.92 -16.65 20.24
C GLN A 642 49.54 -16.85 20.89
N ALA A 643 48.53 -17.26 20.12
CA ALA A 643 47.21 -17.56 20.67
C ALA A 643 47.27 -18.77 21.62
N SER A 644 46.67 -18.63 22.80
CA SER A 644 46.55 -19.75 23.74
C SER A 644 45.79 -20.91 23.10
N SER A 645 46.05 -22.13 23.57
CA SER A 645 45.36 -23.33 23.09
C SER A 645 43.84 -23.20 23.23
N GLU A 646 43.37 -22.56 24.31
CA GLU A 646 41.95 -22.30 24.54
C GLU A 646 41.36 -21.35 23.49
N ASN A 647 41.96 -20.16 23.31
CA ASN A 647 41.47 -19.15 22.36
C ASN A 647 41.47 -19.69 20.93
N ARG A 648 42.52 -20.42 20.53
CA ARG A 648 42.64 -20.98 19.19
C ARG A 648 41.64 -22.12 18.95
N ALA A 649 41.42 -22.99 19.95
CA ALA A 649 40.40 -24.03 19.85
C ALA A 649 38.99 -23.43 19.71
N TYR A 650 38.69 -22.37 20.48
CA TYR A 650 37.40 -21.70 20.38
C TYR A 650 37.22 -20.96 19.04
N ALA A 651 38.24 -20.25 18.57
CA ALA A 651 38.22 -19.58 17.27
C ALA A 651 37.96 -20.56 16.11
N LEU A 652 38.64 -21.72 16.09
CA LEU A 652 38.41 -22.77 15.10
C LEU A 652 36.96 -23.29 15.12
N TYR A 653 36.42 -23.52 16.31
CA TYR A 653 35.04 -23.95 16.50
C TYR A 653 34.04 -22.94 15.94
N ARG A 654 34.22 -21.66 16.27
CA ARG A 654 33.32 -20.59 15.83
C ARG A 654 33.45 -20.25 14.36
N ALA A 655 34.66 -20.34 13.79
CA ALA A 655 34.88 -20.16 12.36
C ALA A 655 34.12 -21.20 11.51
N VAL A 656 34.00 -22.44 11.98
CA VAL A 656 33.17 -23.46 11.30
C VAL A 656 31.69 -23.17 11.50
N TRP A 657 31.27 -22.78 12.71
CA TRP A 657 29.87 -22.44 13.01
C TRP A 657 29.33 -21.21 12.28
N CYS A 658 30.19 -20.35 11.73
CA CYS A 658 29.79 -19.28 10.83
C CYS A 658 28.93 -19.73 9.65
N TYR A 659 28.98 -21.02 9.31
CA TYR A 659 28.28 -21.61 8.18
C TYR A 659 27.12 -22.52 8.56
N GLY A 660 26.88 -22.74 9.86
CA GLY A 660 25.77 -23.58 10.32
C GLY A 660 24.51 -22.74 10.60
N PRO A 661 23.29 -23.21 10.25
CA PRO A 661 22.95 -24.45 9.54
C PRO A 661 22.79 -24.29 8.01
N ALA A 662 22.88 -23.07 7.48
CA ALA A 662 22.47 -22.76 6.11
C ALA A 662 23.57 -22.92 5.03
N GLY A 663 24.80 -23.28 5.42
CA GLY A 663 25.96 -23.42 4.52
C GLY A 663 26.57 -22.08 4.06
N ILE A 664 25.91 -20.95 4.35
CA ILE A 664 26.35 -19.58 4.02
C ILE A 664 27.01 -18.89 5.22
N ASN A 665 27.95 -17.97 4.96
CA ASN A 665 28.61 -17.22 6.02
C ASN A 665 27.63 -16.25 6.70
N SER A 666 27.53 -16.33 8.02
CA SER A 666 26.71 -15.45 8.89
C SER A 666 27.55 -14.65 9.91
N CYS A 667 28.87 -14.62 9.73
CA CYS A 667 29.82 -13.99 10.65
C CYS A 667 30.40 -12.66 10.13
N GLY A 668 29.84 -12.11 9.04
CA GLY A 668 30.43 -11.02 8.27
C GLY A 668 31.76 -11.39 7.60
N GLY A 669 32.31 -10.45 6.82
CA GLY A 669 33.54 -10.66 6.05
C GLY A 669 33.39 -11.63 4.87
N SER A 670 34.48 -11.85 4.14
CA SER A 670 34.49 -12.76 2.99
C SER A 670 34.48 -14.21 3.45
N GLY A 671 33.40 -14.93 3.10
CA GLY A 671 33.29 -16.36 3.39
C GLY A 671 34.40 -17.20 2.74
N VAL A 672 34.59 -18.42 3.23
CA VAL A 672 35.52 -19.41 2.69
C VAL A 672 34.76 -20.60 2.10
N ASP A 673 35.43 -21.32 1.19
CA ASP A 673 34.91 -22.54 0.61
C ASP A 673 34.85 -23.71 1.60
N GLU A 674 34.12 -24.76 1.25
CA GLU A 674 33.97 -25.96 2.09
C GLU A 674 35.33 -26.63 2.45
N PRO A 675 36.29 -26.78 1.52
CA PRO A 675 37.62 -27.33 1.85
C PRO A 675 38.32 -26.61 3.00
N GLN A 676 38.29 -25.28 3.03
CA GLN A 676 38.94 -24.50 4.10
C GLN A 676 38.26 -24.71 5.46
N ARG A 677 36.92 -24.85 5.49
CA ARG A 677 36.18 -25.20 6.72
C ARG A 677 36.60 -26.56 7.25
N GLY A 678 36.79 -27.52 6.34
CA GLY A 678 37.31 -28.85 6.66
C GLY A 678 38.74 -28.83 7.24
N VAL A 679 39.59 -27.89 6.80
CA VAL A 679 40.92 -27.67 7.39
C VAL A 679 40.80 -27.23 8.85
N TRP A 680 39.97 -26.23 9.14
CA TRP A 680 39.75 -25.77 10.52
C TRP A 680 39.19 -26.86 11.42
N PHE A 681 38.21 -27.63 10.93
CA PHE A 681 37.62 -28.75 11.64
C PHE A 681 38.68 -29.81 12.00
N ARG A 682 39.51 -30.24 11.03
CA ARG A 682 40.57 -31.23 11.27
C ARG A 682 41.64 -30.69 12.21
N GLU A 683 41.98 -29.40 12.11
CA GLU A 683 42.91 -28.77 13.04
C GLU A 683 42.39 -28.81 14.47
N LEU A 684 41.13 -28.43 14.68
CA LEU A 684 40.47 -28.47 15.99
C LEU A 684 40.50 -29.88 16.58
N LYS A 685 40.07 -30.88 15.80
CA LYS A 685 40.01 -32.28 16.24
C LYS A 685 41.37 -32.88 16.54
N ARG A 686 42.41 -32.55 15.75
CA ARG A 686 43.74 -33.14 15.88
C ARG A 686 44.58 -32.47 16.96
N ARG A 687 44.57 -31.14 17.04
CA ARG A 687 45.44 -30.38 17.95
C ARG A 687 44.81 -30.12 19.31
N TYR A 688 43.48 -30.09 19.41
CA TYR A 688 42.76 -29.79 20.65
C TYR A 688 41.67 -30.83 20.98
N PRO A 689 41.94 -32.15 20.90
CA PRO A 689 40.92 -33.19 21.01
C PRO A 689 40.19 -33.22 22.36
N SER A 690 40.86 -32.76 23.43
CA SER A 690 40.30 -32.70 24.78
C SER A 690 39.45 -31.46 25.04
N SER A 691 39.46 -30.46 24.14
CA SER A 691 38.64 -29.26 24.31
C SER A 691 37.15 -29.59 24.16
N LEU A 692 36.31 -28.90 24.94
CA LEU A 692 34.85 -29.02 24.87
C LEU A 692 34.34 -28.80 23.43
N TRP A 693 34.91 -27.81 22.74
CA TRP A 693 34.51 -27.43 21.38
C TRP A 693 34.87 -28.49 20.34
N ALA A 694 36.04 -29.14 20.47
CA ALA A 694 36.39 -30.27 19.62
C ALA A 694 35.44 -31.45 19.85
N GLN A 695 34.96 -31.69 21.07
CA GLN A 695 34.00 -32.75 21.34
C GLN A 695 32.60 -32.43 20.79
N LYS A 696 32.18 -31.16 20.86
CA LYS A 696 30.85 -30.70 20.41
C LYS A 696 30.71 -30.60 18.90
N LEU A 697 31.74 -30.14 18.18
CA LEU A 697 31.64 -29.93 16.73
C LEU A 697 31.60 -31.27 15.99
N LYS A 698 30.45 -31.67 15.48
CA LYS A 698 30.27 -32.97 14.80
C LYS A 698 30.59 -32.90 13.30
N TYR A 699 30.21 -31.80 12.66
CA TYR A 699 30.29 -31.60 11.21
C TYR A 699 30.95 -30.26 10.89
N TYR A 700 31.35 -30.08 9.63
CA TYR A 700 31.95 -28.82 9.13
C TYR A 700 31.26 -28.24 7.90
N TRP A 701 30.19 -28.90 7.45
CA TRP A 701 29.31 -28.53 6.35
C TRP A 701 27.93 -29.13 6.64
#